data_AF-A0A2N2M816-F1
#
_entry.id   AF-A0A2N2M816-F1
#
_cell.length_a   1.000
_cell.length_b   1.000
_cell.length_c   1.000
_cell.angle_alpha   90.00
_cell.angle_beta   90.00
_cell.angle_gamma   90.00
#
_symmetry.space_group_name_H-M   'P 1'
#
loop_
_entity.id
_entity.type
_entity.pdbx_description
1 polymer ?
#
loop_
_entity_poly.entity_id
_entity_poly.type
_entity_poly.pdbx_seq_one_letter_code
_entity_poly.pdbx_strand_id
1 'polypeptide(L)'
;IICDKCGVEVTRASVRRERMGHIDLATPVAHIWYTRRIPSYLGLLLDISRRNLDRVLYFAQYIVTFVDDDARQKALKRLEDEINDTERAQASSINSKILDVKSGRDKKIAEFMQKKADIESKADEQTASRLEPVIQEGQTLEKMLTEKMGQVLKKKVDFTAADVTIADVGDTVNSKHISSVQKAVKESLEEIESEFKKELQRDLEQIKMSIETIKAEADEVMETLRNSLEDSSSVSQDQNSHLRDELQELHPFTFLTESRYRELKSRWGQVFRADMGAEAFYDVLRRLDLEKLSADLWTEVRTSKSKQKRKKATTRLKVVESFRRSGNRPEWMILTVLPVIPPDLRPMVPLDGGRFATSDMNDLYRRVINRNNRLKRLLELGAPDVIVRNEKRMLQEAVDSLIDNSQRGKALSRRGRRELKSLSDMLKGKKGRFRRNLLGKRVDYSGRSVIVVGPQLKLYQCGLPKSMALELFRPFVISRLVAHSYAANVKGARRFIERNRPEVYEVLEEVIKERPVLLNRAPTLHRLGIQAFEPILIEGSAIQLHPLVTTAFNADFDGDQMAVHVPLSEKAVREARTLMLSSKNLLKPADGEPIISPGKDMVLGVYYLTMEDNRSHKGDGRAFADIDEVDLAYQLEQVELHT
;
A
#
# COMPACT_ATOMS: atom_id res chain seq x y z
N ILE A 1 18.35 -43.17 -18.47
CA ILE A 1 19.76 -43.22 -18.00
C ILE A 1 20.19 -41.78 -17.72
N ILE A 2 20.76 -41.51 -16.55
CA ILE A 2 21.32 -40.21 -16.19
C ILE A 2 22.84 -40.31 -16.36
N CYS A 3 23.47 -39.33 -17.00
CA CYS A 3 24.92 -39.34 -17.19
C CYS A 3 25.64 -38.99 -15.88
N ASP A 4 26.57 -39.82 -15.43
CA ASP A 4 27.31 -39.60 -14.17
C ASP A 4 28.23 -38.38 -14.19
N LYS A 5 28.68 -37.94 -15.38
CA LYS A 5 29.60 -36.79 -15.52
C LYS A 5 28.88 -35.45 -15.45
N CYS A 6 27.75 -35.30 -16.15
CA CYS A 6 27.04 -34.03 -16.26
C CYS A 6 25.69 -33.99 -15.51
N GLY A 7 25.23 -35.12 -14.97
CA GLY A 7 23.94 -35.24 -14.30
C GLY A 7 22.72 -35.09 -15.21
N VAL A 8 22.91 -35.03 -16.54
CA VAL A 8 21.83 -34.84 -17.50
C VAL A 8 21.19 -36.19 -17.84
N GLU A 9 19.87 -36.24 -17.75
CA GLU A 9 19.08 -37.38 -18.19
C GLU A 9 19.01 -37.45 -19.73
N VAL A 10 19.33 -38.61 -20.30
CA VAL A 10 19.22 -38.85 -21.74
C VAL A 10 17.76 -39.15 -22.09
N THR A 11 17.06 -38.16 -22.62
CA THR A 11 15.66 -38.25 -23.07
C THR A 11 15.41 -37.35 -24.29
N ARG A 12 14.20 -37.39 -24.86
CA ARG A 12 13.82 -36.53 -25.98
C ARG A 12 13.88 -35.06 -25.58
N ALA A 13 14.39 -34.20 -26.46
CA ALA A 13 14.51 -32.77 -26.19
C ALA A 13 13.17 -32.08 -25.88
N SER A 14 12.02 -32.67 -26.24
CA SER A 14 10.68 -32.16 -25.96
C SER A 14 10.42 -31.89 -24.47
N VAL A 15 11.11 -32.62 -23.56
CA VAL A 15 10.96 -32.39 -22.11
C VAL A 15 11.38 -30.98 -21.69
N ARG A 16 12.22 -30.29 -22.47
CA ARG A 16 12.66 -28.90 -22.24
C ARG A 16 11.55 -27.86 -22.42
N ARG A 17 10.38 -28.29 -22.90
CA ARG A 17 9.17 -27.47 -23.01
C ARG A 17 8.22 -27.66 -21.83
N GLU A 18 8.38 -28.73 -21.05
CA GLU A 18 7.45 -29.16 -20.01
C GLU A 18 8.05 -29.02 -18.60
N ARG A 19 9.35 -29.30 -18.44
CA ARG A 19 10.03 -29.28 -17.14
C ARG A 19 10.28 -27.85 -16.66
N MET A 20 9.63 -27.48 -15.56
CA MET A 20 9.86 -26.20 -14.88
C MET A 20 11.10 -26.27 -14.00
N GLY A 21 11.81 -25.13 -13.88
CA GLY A 21 12.81 -24.93 -12.83
C GLY A 21 12.23 -24.13 -11.67
N HIS A 22 13.06 -23.85 -10.67
CA HIS A 22 12.72 -22.91 -9.60
C HIS A 22 13.96 -22.13 -9.16
N ILE A 23 13.74 -21.02 -8.46
CA ILE A 23 14.76 -20.19 -7.81
C ILE A 23 14.37 -20.07 -6.34
N ASP A 24 15.25 -20.53 -5.46
CA ASP A 24 15.11 -20.30 -4.01
C ASP A 24 15.52 -18.87 -3.68
N LEU A 25 14.54 -18.08 -3.28
CA LEU A 25 14.73 -16.68 -2.94
C LEU A 25 15.40 -16.57 -1.56
N ALA A 26 16.39 -15.70 -1.45
CA ALA A 26 17.12 -15.45 -0.20
C ALA A 26 16.25 -14.69 0.83
N THR A 27 15.17 -14.06 0.39
CA THR A 27 14.16 -13.42 1.23
C THR A 27 12.79 -13.70 0.63
N PRO A 28 11.73 -13.81 1.45
CA PRO A 28 10.37 -13.87 0.93
C PRO A 28 10.02 -12.63 0.11
N VAL A 29 9.25 -12.80 -0.96
CA VAL A 29 8.85 -11.74 -1.90
C VAL A 29 7.34 -11.80 -2.12
N ALA A 30 6.64 -10.69 -1.95
CA ALA A 30 5.19 -10.66 -2.12
C ALA A 30 4.81 -10.73 -3.61
N HIS A 31 3.82 -11.54 -3.96
CA HIS A 31 3.38 -11.66 -5.34
C HIS A 31 2.50 -10.47 -5.77
N ILE A 32 2.94 -9.73 -6.79
CA ILE A 32 2.34 -8.44 -7.23
C ILE A 32 0.84 -8.48 -7.51
N TRP A 33 0.30 -9.58 -8.04
CA TRP A 33 -1.14 -9.70 -8.29
C TRP A 33 -2.01 -9.62 -7.03
N TYR A 34 -1.51 -10.05 -5.87
CA TYR A 34 -2.30 -10.04 -4.62
C TYR A 34 -2.13 -8.72 -3.84
N THR A 35 -1.01 -8.02 -4.06
CA THR A 35 -0.70 -6.77 -3.36
C THR A 35 -1.26 -5.55 -4.08
N ARG A 36 -1.21 -5.52 -5.42
CA ARG A 36 -1.46 -4.30 -6.22
C ARG A 36 -2.70 -4.31 -7.09
N ARG A 37 -3.38 -5.44 -7.23
CA ARG A 37 -4.71 -5.48 -7.84
C ARG A 37 -5.68 -4.59 -7.06
N ILE A 38 -6.71 -4.09 -7.74
CA ILE A 38 -7.78 -3.33 -7.11
C ILE A 38 -9.03 -4.22 -7.10
N PRO A 39 -9.55 -4.58 -5.91
CA PRO A 39 -8.96 -4.37 -4.57
C PRO A 39 -7.76 -5.30 -4.30
N SER A 40 -6.90 -4.91 -3.34
CA SER A 40 -5.74 -5.71 -2.91
C SER A 40 -6.21 -6.84 -2.00
N TYR A 41 -5.93 -8.09 -2.36
CA TYR A 41 -6.34 -9.24 -1.54
C TYR A 41 -5.58 -9.26 -0.20
N LEU A 42 -4.27 -8.97 -0.23
CA LEU A 42 -3.47 -8.89 0.99
C LEU A 42 -3.92 -7.71 1.88
N GLY A 43 -4.16 -6.55 1.26
CA GLY A 43 -4.66 -5.37 1.98
C GLY A 43 -6.04 -5.60 2.61
N LEU A 44 -6.96 -6.25 1.89
CA LEU A 44 -8.27 -6.62 2.43
C LEU A 44 -8.15 -7.61 3.58
N LEU A 45 -7.31 -8.64 3.44
CA LEU A 45 -7.16 -9.69 4.47
C LEU A 45 -6.63 -9.11 5.79
N LEU A 46 -5.60 -8.27 5.73
CA LEU A 46 -4.95 -7.67 6.90
C LEU A 46 -5.59 -6.36 7.38
N ASP A 47 -6.62 -5.87 6.68
CA ASP A 47 -7.25 -4.56 6.90
C ASP A 47 -6.32 -3.35 6.76
N ILE A 48 -5.34 -3.44 5.85
CA ILE A 48 -4.32 -2.42 5.62
C ILE A 48 -4.60 -1.66 4.33
N SER A 49 -4.42 -0.33 4.35
CA SER A 49 -4.48 0.48 3.15
C SER A 49 -3.37 0.13 2.16
N ARG A 50 -3.66 0.15 0.86
CA ARG A 50 -2.67 -0.16 -0.18
C ARG A 50 -1.40 0.68 -0.08
N ARG A 51 -1.52 1.96 0.30
CA ARG A 51 -0.37 2.87 0.44
C ARG A 51 0.57 2.42 1.56
N ASN A 52 0.01 2.03 2.70
CA ASN A 52 0.81 1.55 3.83
C ASN A 52 1.42 0.17 3.52
N LEU A 53 0.66 -0.71 2.85
CA LEU A 53 1.16 -1.99 2.36
C LEU A 53 2.39 -1.80 1.43
N ASP A 54 2.29 -0.90 0.44
CA ASP A 54 3.39 -0.58 -0.47
C ASP A 54 4.58 0.09 0.25
N ARG A 55 4.36 0.83 1.34
CA ARG A 55 5.47 1.41 2.12
C ARG A 55 6.25 0.35 2.90
N VAL A 56 5.55 -0.63 3.49
CA VAL A 56 6.19 -1.72 4.22
C VAL A 56 6.91 -2.69 3.26
N LEU A 57 6.24 -3.11 2.18
CA LEU A 57 6.80 -4.07 1.21
C LEU A 57 8.11 -3.59 0.57
N TYR A 58 8.25 -2.29 0.34
CA TYR A 58 9.42 -1.70 -0.31
C TYR A 58 10.35 -0.99 0.69
N PHE A 59 10.34 -1.44 1.95
CA PHE A 59 11.30 -1.05 3.00
C PHE A 59 11.34 0.44 3.32
N ALA A 60 10.19 1.13 3.27
CA ALA A 60 10.07 2.54 3.65
C ALA A 60 9.51 2.76 5.06
N GLN A 61 8.74 1.80 5.60
CA GLN A 61 8.16 1.86 6.95
C GLN A 61 8.19 0.47 7.59
N TYR A 62 8.32 0.44 8.92
CA TYR A 62 8.17 -0.76 9.73
C TYR A 62 6.70 -1.02 10.03
N ILE A 63 6.37 -2.29 10.24
CA ILE A 63 5.07 -2.71 10.78
C ILE A 63 5.29 -3.52 12.05
N VAL A 64 4.54 -3.22 13.10
CA VAL A 64 4.52 -4.03 14.32
C VAL A 64 3.85 -5.36 14.00
N THR A 65 4.61 -6.44 14.04
CA THR A 65 4.14 -7.81 13.72
C THR A 65 3.57 -8.50 14.93
N PHE A 66 4.13 -8.23 16.11
CA PHE A 66 3.73 -8.86 17.37
C PHE A 66 4.00 -7.93 18.56
N VAL A 67 3.11 -7.97 19.54
CA VAL A 67 3.26 -7.29 20.84
C VAL A 67 3.08 -8.35 21.90
N ASP A 68 4.01 -8.43 22.83
CA ASP A 68 3.97 -9.31 23.99
C ASP A 68 3.27 -8.57 25.14
N ASP A 69 2.03 -8.97 25.42
CA ASP A 69 1.20 -8.34 26.44
C ASP A 69 1.79 -8.55 27.85
N ASP A 70 2.47 -9.68 28.12
CA ASP A 70 3.08 -9.97 29.42
C ASP A 70 4.32 -9.10 29.64
N ALA A 71 5.15 -8.97 28.60
CA ALA A 71 6.30 -8.06 28.64
C ALA A 71 5.85 -6.60 28.77
N ARG A 72 4.75 -6.21 28.12
CA ARG A 72 4.16 -4.87 28.24
C ARG A 72 3.72 -4.59 29.68
N GLN A 73 3.02 -5.52 30.32
CA GLN A 73 2.60 -5.34 31.72
C GLN A 73 3.79 -5.25 32.68
N LYS A 74 4.82 -6.07 32.48
CA LYS A 74 6.07 -5.98 33.27
C LYS A 74 6.78 -4.64 33.08
N ALA A 75 6.81 -4.12 31.86
CA ALA A 75 7.39 -2.82 31.55
C ALA A 75 6.61 -1.67 32.21
N LEU A 76 5.28 -1.71 32.14
CA LEU A 76 4.40 -0.74 32.82
C LEU A 76 4.62 -0.76 34.34
N LYS A 77 4.75 -1.95 34.94
CA LYS A 77 5.02 -2.09 36.36
C LYS A 77 6.41 -1.55 36.75
N ARG A 78 7.44 -1.83 35.95
CA ARG A 78 8.78 -1.28 36.20
C ARG A 78 8.80 0.25 36.15
N LEU A 79 8.09 0.85 35.18
CA LEU A 79 7.93 2.30 35.11
C LEU A 79 7.25 2.85 36.37
N GLU A 80 6.20 2.19 36.86
CA GLU A 80 5.53 2.56 38.11
C GLU A 80 6.48 2.50 39.31
N ASP A 81 7.26 1.42 39.42
CA ASP A 81 8.18 1.21 40.54
C ASP A 81 9.35 2.22 40.54
N GLU A 82 10.01 2.44 39.39
CA GLU A 82 11.12 3.42 39.26
C GLU A 82 10.67 4.83 39.65
N ILE A 83 9.44 5.20 39.32
CA ILE A 83 8.90 6.54 39.57
C ILE A 83 8.53 6.73 41.04
N ASN A 84 7.92 5.72 41.65
CA ASN A 84 7.66 5.74 43.09
C ASN A 84 8.97 5.93 43.88
N ASP A 85 10.07 5.33 43.41
CA ASP A 85 11.38 5.50 44.03
C ASP A 85 11.99 6.89 43.79
N THR A 86 11.89 7.45 42.57
CA THR A 86 12.40 8.81 42.29
C THR A 86 11.60 9.89 43.01
N GLU A 87 10.27 9.79 43.03
CA GLU A 87 9.41 10.72 43.77
C GLU A 87 9.71 10.66 45.27
N ARG A 88 9.89 9.46 45.85
CA ARG A 88 10.28 9.32 47.25
C ARG A 88 11.65 9.93 47.54
N ALA A 89 12.64 9.72 46.67
CA ALA A 89 13.98 10.28 46.86
C ALA A 89 13.97 11.82 46.78
N GLN A 90 13.25 12.40 45.83
CA GLN A 90 13.10 13.85 45.69
C GLN A 90 12.32 14.45 46.86
N ALA A 91 11.20 13.83 47.25
CA ALA A 91 10.43 14.24 48.41
C ALA A 91 11.28 14.19 49.68
N SER A 92 12.10 13.14 49.87
CA SER A 92 13.01 13.04 51.00
C SER A 92 14.07 14.15 51.01
N SER A 93 14.65 14.48 49.85
CA SER A 93 15.67 15.55 49.74
C SER A 93 15.09 16.95 49.97
N ILE A 94 13.88 17.22 49.50
CA ILE A 94 13.22 18.52 49.72
C ILE A 94 12.73 18.62 51.17
N ASN A 95 12.16 17.55 51.73
CA ASN A 95 11.75 17.52 53.13
C ASN A 95 12.93 17.70 54.09
N SER A 96 14.12 17.17 53.79
CA SER A 96 15.31 17.43 54.60
C SER A 96 15.73 18.90 54.54
N LYS A 97 15.70 19.53 53.36
CA LYS A 97 16.00 20.97 53.21
C LYS A 97 14.98 21.84 53.96
N ILE A 98 13.70 21.50 53.93
CA ILE A 98 12.65 22.18 54.70
C ILE A 98 12.95 22.06 56.20
N LEU A 99 13.38 20.88 56.65
CA LEU A 99 13.73 20.64 58.05
C LEU A 99 14.96 21.46 58.48
N ASP A 100 15.97 21.59 57.61
CA ASP A 100 17.15 22.42 57.84
C ASP A 100 16.79 23.91 57.93
N VAL A 101 15.94 24.41 57.03
CA VAL A 101 15.43 25.81 57.06
C VAL A 101 14.64 26.06 58.35
N LYS A 102 13.79 25.11 58.75
CA LYS A 102 13.03 25.19 60.00
C LYS A 102 13.94 25.21 61.22
N SER A 103 14.96 24.34 61.26
CA SER A 103 15.95 24.33 62.34
C SER A 103 16.77 25.63 62.39
N GLY A 104 17.16 26.17 61.25
CA GLY A 104 17.87 27.45 61.14
C GLY A 104 17.02 28.63 61.62
N ARG A 105 15.73 28.66 61.24
CA ARG A 105 14.75 29.64 61.73
C ARG A 105 14.62 29.56 63.24
N ASP A 106 14.39 28.37 63.79
CA ASP A 106 14.15 28.18 65.22
C ASP A 106 15.40 28.54 66.05
N LYS A 107 16.62 28.28 65.56
CA LYS A 107 17.88 28.75 66.17
C LYS A 107 18.00 30.27 66.18
N LYS A 108 17.75 30.94 65.05
CA LYS A 108 17.81 32.41 64.98
C LYS A 108 16.75 33.05 65.89
N ILE A 109 15.55 32.51 65.94
CA ILE A 109 14.50 32.99 66.86
C ILE A 109 14.95 32.84 68.31
N ALA A 110 15.57 31.71 68.68
CA ALA A 110 16.11 31.51 70.01
C ALA A 110 17.20 32.53 70.38
N GLU A 111 18.12 32.86 69.46
CA GLU A 111 19.13 33.90 69.66
C GLU A 111 18.50 35.30 69.90
N PHE A 112 17.46 35.66 69.14
CA PHE A 112 16.75 36.93 69.33
C PHE A 112 15.91 36.94 70.61
N MET A 113 15.34 35.81 71.02
CA MET A 113 14.65 35.68 72.31
C MET A 113 15.63 35.78 73.49
N GLN A 114 16.83 35.25 73.35
CA GLN A 114 17.89 35.40 74.36
C GLN A 114 18.36 36.85 74.45
N LYS A 115 18.59 37.52 73.31
CA LYS A 115 18.88 38.97 73.28
C LYS A 115 17.76 39.81 73.90
N LYS A 116 16.50 39.43 73.69
CA LYS A 116 15.35 40.09 74.32
C LYS A 116 15.43 39.97 75.85
N ALA A 117 15.65 38.77 76.36
CA ALA A 117 15.79 38.53 77.80
C ALA A 117 17.00 39.27 78.40
N ASP A 118 18.12 39.34 77.67
CA ASP A 118 19.32 40.08 78.10
C ASP A 118 19.07 41.60 78.17
N ILE A 119 18.27 42.15 77.25
CA ILE A 119 17.89 43.57 77.25
C ILE A 119 16.90 43.88 78.39
N GLU A 120 15.92 43.00 78.62
CA GLU A 120 14.98 43.12 79.76
C GLU A 120 15.75 43.10 81.09
N SER A 121 16.69 42.14 81.28
CA SER A 121 17.51 42.06 82.49
C SER A 121 18.42 43.27 82.69
N LYS A 122 19.04 43.78 81.63
CA LYS A 122 19.88 44.99 81.71
C LYS A 122 19.07 46.25 81.99
N ALA A 123 17.85 46.34 81.47
CA ALA A 123 16.96 47.45 81.73
C ALA A 123 16.49 47.45 83.19
N ASP A 124 16.18 46.29 83.75
CA ASP A 124 15.81 46.14 85.17
C ASP A 124 16.98 46.53 86.10
N GLU A 125 18.20 46.10 85.79
CA GLU A 125 19.42 46.48 86.54
C GLU A 125 19.72 47.99 86.44
N GLN A 126 19.62 48.58 85.25
CA GLN A 126 19.85 50.00 85.04
C GLN A 126 18.79 50.87 85.73
N THR A 127 17.52 50.45 85.68
CA THR A 127 16.42 51.09 86.39
C THR A 127 16.65 51.06 87.90
N ALA A 128 17.04 49.92 88.47
CA ALA A 128 17.36 49.83 89.90
C ALA A 128 18.53 50.75 90.32
N SER A 129 19.61 50.78 89.53
CA SER A 129 20.83 51.54 89.87
C SER A 129 20.67 53.08 89.89
N ARG A 130 19.73 53.63 89.09
CA ARG A 130 19.47 55.07 89.01
C ARG A 130 18.34 55.54 89.95
N LEU A 131 17.40 54.65 90.30
CA LEU A 131 16.35 54.95 91.29
C LEU A 131 16.92 54.97 92.73
N GLU A 132 17.91 54.14 93.03
CA GLU A 132 18.49 53.99 94.36
C GLU A 132 19.08 55.29 94.97
N PRO A 133 19.88 56.12 94.26
CA PRO A 133 20.35 57.39 94.80
C PRO A 133 19.23 58.41 95.04
N VAL A 134 18.20 58.46 94.18
CA VAL A 134 17.05 59.38 94.34
C VAL A 134 16.20 59.00 95.56
N ILE A 135 16.01 57.70 95.80
CA ILE A 135 15.27 57.18 96.96
C ILE A 135 16.07 57.41 98.26
N GLN A 136 17.38 57.20 98.26
CA GLN A 136 18.24 57.44 99.44
C GLN A 136 18.35 58.93 99.79
N GLU A 137 18.46 59.82 98.80
CA GLU A 137 18.49 61.28 99.02
C GLU A 137 17.12 61.80 99.49
N GLY A 138 16.02 61.26 98.96
CA GLY A 138 14.66 61.53 99.44
C GLY A 138 14.43 61.12 100.89
N GLN A 139 14.82 59.89 101.27
CA GLN A 139 14.67 59.39 102.64
C GLN A 139 15.58 60.11 103.65
N THR A 140 16.78 60.53 103.25
CA THR A 140 17.69 61.29 104.13
C THR A 140 17.19 62.71 104.34
N LEU A 141 16.65 63.37 103.31
CA LEU A 141 16.01 64.68 103.43
C LEU A 141 14.70 64.62 104.23
N GLU A 142 13.89 63.57 104.06
CA GLU A 142 12.71 63.32 104.90
C GLU A 142 13.09 63.13 106.37
N LYS A 143 14.09 62.29 106.69
CA LYS A 143 14.59 62.10 108.06
C LYS A 143 15.14 63.40 108.66
N MET A 144 15.90 64.17 107.89
CA MET A 144 16.45 65.45 108.34
C MET A 144 15.35 66.48 108.62
N LEU A 145 14.28 66.51 107.81
CA LEU A 145 13.13 67.40 107.98
C LEU A 145 12.21 66.94 109.13
N THR A 146 12.09 65.63 109.39
CA THR A 146 11.33 65.11 110.55
C THR A 146 12.07 65.32 111.87
N GLU A 147 13.39 65.13 111.93
CA GLU A 147 14.19 65.38 113.14
C GLU A 147 14.25 66.87 113.53
N LYS A 148 14.05 67.79 112.58
CA LYS A 148 14.03 69.24 112.80
C LYS A 148 12.64 69.87 112.88
N MET A 149 11.59 69.05 113.06
CA MET A 149 10.22 69.55 113.24
C MET A 149 10.14 70.56 114.39
N GLY A 150 9.59 71.75 114.10
CA GLY A 150 9.42 72.83 115.07
C GLY A 150 10.67 73.68 115.37
N GLN A 151 11.79 73.46 114.68
CA GLN A 151 13.00 74.28 114.80
C GLN A 151 13.21 75.21 113.59
N VAL A 152 13.88 76.35 113.81
CA VAL A 152 14.20 77.33 112.77
C VAL A 152 15.48 76.92 112.04
N LEU A 153 15.41 76.77 110.71
CA LEU A 153 16.52 76.31 109.87
C LEU A 153 17.63 77.37 109.75
N LYS A 154 18.88 76.99 110.11
CA LYS A 154 20.09 77.84 110.00
C LYS A 154 20.87 77.68 108.67
N LYS A 155 20.49 76.73 107.81
CA LYS A 155 21.07 76.50 106.47
C LYS A 155 19.97 76.07 105.49
N LYS A 156 20.12 76.51 104.23
CA LYS A 156 19.24 76.19 103.11
C LYS A 156 19.25 74.68 102.82
N VAL A 157 18.08 74.10 102.52
CA VAL A 157 17.93 72.68 102.20
C VAL A 157 17.44 72.54 100.77
N ASP A 158 18.35 72.09 99.90
CA ASP A 158 18.13 71.88 98.47
C ASP A 158 18.09 70.37 98.19
N PHE A 159 17.18 69.93 97.31
CA PHE A 159 17.15 68.55 96.83
C PHE A 159 17.92 68.50 95.51
N THR A 160 19.18 68.06 95.57
CA THR A 160 20.12 68.13 94.44
C THR A 160 19.78 67.16 93.30
N ALA A 161 19.15 66.02 93.61
CA ALA A 161 18.78 65.03 92.60
C ALA A 161 17.56 65.40 91.72
N ALA A 162 16.75 66.40 92.10
CA ALA A 162 15.61 66.91 91.31
C ALA A 162 15.67 68.42 91.07
N ASP A 163 16.76 69.09 91.49
CA ASP A 163 17.00 70.53 91.31
C ASP A 163 15.88 71.43 91.88
N VAL A 164 15.31 71.04 93.04
CA VAL A 164 14.22 71.75 93.72
C VAL A 164 14.64 72.26 95.10
N THR A 165 14.40 73.55 95.36
CA THR A 165 14.52 74.20 96.67
C THR A 165 13.35 73.86 97.59
N ILE A 166 13.60 73.24 98.75
CA ILE A 166 12.54 72.74 99.64
C ILE A 166 12.27 73.65 100.83
N ALA A 167 13.29 74.32 101.41
CA ALA A 167 13.13 75.29 102.49
C ALA A 167 14.27 76.34 102.56
N ASP A 168 13.92 77.60 102.82
CA ASP A 168 14.84 78.75 102.91
C ASP A 168 15.21 79.13 104.38
N VAL A 169 16.25 79.95 104.55
CA VAL A 169 16.82 80.30 105.87
C VAL A 169 15.82 81.13 106.68
N GLY A 170 15.42 80.62 107.85
CA GLY A 170 14.49 81.30 108.78
C GLY A 170 13.09 80.69 108.87
N ASP A 171 12.75 79.72 108.01
CA ASP A 171 11.45 79.06 108.05
C ASP A 171 11.34 78.00 109.15
N THR A 172 10.12 77.88 109.71
CA THR A 172 9.77 76.82 110.67
C THR A 172 9.25 75.60 109.92
N VAL A 173 9.86 74.44 110.19
CA VAL A 173 9.55 73.20 109.47
C VAL A 173 8.12 72.74 109.77
N ASN A 174 7.23 72.87 108.78
CA ASN A 174 5.85 72.41 108.80
C ASN A 174 5.63 71.20 107.89
N SER A 175 4.53 70.46 108.09
CA SER A 175 4.15 69.26 107.32
C SER A 175 4.06 69.46 105.80
N LYS A 176 3.89 70.71 105.33
CA LYS A 176 3.91 71.07 103.91
C LYS A 176 5.26 70.81 103.23
N HIS A 177 6.38 71.04 103.91
CA HIS A 177 7.70 70.82 103.33
C HIS A 177 8.00 69.33 103.14
N ILE A 178 7.50 68.47 104.04
CA ILE A 178 7.59 67.00 103.91
C ILE A 178 6.76 66.53 102.70
N SER A 179 5.55 67.05 102.50
CA SER A 179 4.74 66.70 101.32
C SER A 179 5.36 67.19 100.00
N SER A 180 6.10 68.30 100.00
CA SER A 180 6.81 68.79 98.82
C SER A 180 7.99 67.89 98.44
N VAL A 181 8.71 67.34 99.43
CA VAL A 181 9.76 66.32 99.20
C VAL A 181 9.15 65.08 98.57
N GLN A 182 8.04 64.58 99.12
CA GLN A 182 7.36 63.38 98.60
C GLN A 182 6.84 63.56 97.18
N LYS A 183 6.31 64.75 96.87
CA LYS A 183 5.81 65.06 95.53
C LYS A 183 6.95 65.19 94.52
N ALA A 184 8.05 65.86 94.88
CA ALA A 184 9.24 65.99 94.04
C ALA A 184 9.91 64.63 93.78
N VAL A 185 10.04 63.79 94.81
CA VAL A 185 10.56 62.42 94.65
C VAL A 185 9.65 61.61 93.71
N LYS A 186 8.33 61.72 93.83
CA LYS A 186 7.40 60.97 92.96
C LYS A 186 7.45 61.44 91.49
N GLU A 187 7.48 62.74 91.24
CA GLU A 187 7.55 63.29 89.88
C GLU A 187 8.88 62.93 89.20
N SER A 188 10.02 63.02 89.90
CA SER A 188 11.32 62.62 89.34
C SER A 188 11.45 61.11 89.10
N LEU A 189 10.81 60.27 89.93
CA LEU A 189 10.74 58.82 89.69
C LEU A 189 9.89 58.52 88.44
N GLU A 190 8.75 59.19 88.27
CA GLU A 190 7.86 59.00 87.11
C GLU A 190 8.51 59.47 85.78
N GLU A 191 9.27 60.57 85.78
CA GLU A 191 9.98 61.03 84.59
C GLU A 191 11.06 60.03 84.14
N ILE A 192 11.92 59.59 85.05
CA ILE A 192 13.00 58.62 84.79
C ILE A 192 12.41 57.27 84.32
N GLU A 193 11.32 56.81 84.94
CA GLU A 193 10.64 55.57 84.54
C GLU A 193 9.99 55.68 83.15
N SER A 194 9.48 56.87 82.79
CA SER A 194 8.81 57.10 81.50
C SER A 194 9.79 57.19 80.31
N GLU A 195 10.99 57.76 80.51
CA GLU A 195 12.03 57.81 79.48
C GLU A 195 12.59 56.42 79.19
N PHE A 196 12.91 55.64 80.24
CA PHE A 196 13.40 54.27 80.09
C PHE A 196 12.37 53.33 79.46
N LYS A 197 11.09 53.43 79.85
CA LYS A 197 10.03 52.65 79.21
C LYS A 197 9.93 52.91 77.71
N LYS A 198 10.14 54.15 77.25
CA LYS A 198 10.11 54.50 75.82
C LYS A 198 11.31 53.96 75.06
N GLU A 199 12.52 53.98 75.64
CA GLU A 199 13.71 53.38 75.02
C GLU A 199 13.61 51.85 74.96
N LEU A 200 13.23 51.21 76.07
CA LEU A 200 13.02 49.76 76.14
C LEU A 200 11.95 49.29 75.15
N GLN A 201 10.84 50.03 75.03
CA GLN A 201 9.76 49.68 74.12
C GLN A 201 10.20 49.74 72.64
N ARG A 202 11.07 50.70 72.26
CA ARG A 202 11.64 50.78 70.91
C ARG A 202 12.55 49.59 70.58
N ASP A 203 13.44 49.23 71.51
CA ASP A 203 14.36 48.12 71.31
C ASP A 203 13.62 46.77 71.24
N LEU A 204 12.60 46.59 72.08
CA LEU A 204 11.73 45.41 72.06
C LEU A 204 10.90 45.32 70.76
N GLU A 205 10.38 46.44 70.26
CA GLU A 205 9.68 46.49 68.97
C GLU A 205 10.61 46.15 67.80
N GLN A 206 11.85 46.64 67.80
CA GLN A 206 12.84 46.34 66.77
C GLN A 206 13.21 44.85 66.72
N ILE A 207 13.35 44.20 67.89
CA ILE A 207 13.58 42.75 67.98
C ILE A 207 12.35 41.98 67.52
N LYS A 208 11.14 42.42 67.89
CA LYS A 208 9.90 41.78 67.46
C LYS A 208 9.75 41.83 65.93
N MET A 209 10.01 42.99 65.31
CA MET A 209 10.03 43.13 63.85
C MET A 209 11.07 42.20 63.21
N SER A 210 12.26 42.08 63.80
CA SER A 210 13.32 41.19 63.31
C SER A 210 12.94 39.71 63.39
N ILE A 211 12.18 39.31 64.41
CA ILE A 211 11.64 37.94 64.54
C ILE A 211 10.57 37.69 63.48
N GLU A 212 9.70 38.66 63.20
CA GLU A 212 8.66 38.55 62.18
C GLU A 212 9.24 38.50 60.76
N THR A 213 10.28 39.28 60.45
CA THR A 213 10.98 39.18 59.15
C THR A 213 11.65 37.83 58.96
N ILE A 214 12.34 37.29 59.98
CA ILE A 214 12.97 35.95 59.90
C ILE A 214 11.93 34.84 59.70
N LYS A 215 10.75 34.98 60.32
CA LYS A 215 9.64 34.03 60.10
C LYS A 215 9.12 34.13 58.67
N ALA A 216 8.86 35.33 58.17
CA ALA A 216 8.37 35.56 56.82
C ALA A 216 9.38 35.05 55.75
N GLU A 217 10.67 35.36 55.91
CA GLU A 217 11.73 34.87 55.01
C GLU A 217 11.83 33.34 55.02
N ALA A 218 11.73 32.70 56.19
CA ALA A 218 11.78 31.24 56.29
C ALA A 218 10.51 30.58 55.70
N ASP A 219 9.34 31.18 55.90
CA ASP A 219 8.07 30.70 55.35
C ASP A 219 8.03 30.85 53.82
N GLU A 220 8.54 31.94 53.26
CA GLU A 220 8.69 32.15 51.81
C GLU A 220 9.67 31.12 51.19
N VAL A 221 10.80 30.85 51.84
CA VAL A 221 11.76 29.82 51.39
C VAL A 221 11.16 28.41 51.49
N MET A 222 10.36 28.12 52.53
CA MET A 222 9.67 26.83 52.63
C MET A 222 8.57 26.68 51.58
N GLU A 223 7.84 27.74 51.25
CA GLU A 223 6.80 27.75 50.23
C GLU A 223 7.38 27.56 48.83
N THR A 224 8.48 28.25 48.51
CA THR A 224 9.20 28.04 47.23
C THR A 224 9.75 26.62 47.10
N LEU A 225 10.26 26.02 48.19
CA LEU A 225 10.67 24.61 48.20
C LEU A 225 9.50 23.65 47.98
N ARG A 226 8.32 23.93 48.56
CA ARG A 226 7.11 23.11 48.34
C ARG A 226 6.60 23.21 46.91
N ASN A 227 6.54 24.43 46.36
CA ASN A 227 6.15 24.64 44.96
C ASN A 227 7.14 23.93 44.02
N SER A 228 8.44 23.95 44.32
CA SER A 228 9.44 23.21 43.53
C SER A 228 9.23 21.69 43.55
N LEU A 229 8.70 21.13 44.64
CA LEU A 229 8.37 19.71 44.76
C LEU A 229 7.11 19.36 43.94
N GLU A 230 6.06 20.20 44.01
CA GLU A 230 4.85 20.04 43.19
C GLU A 230 5.16 20.18 41.69
N ASP A 231 5.97 21.15 41.30
CA ASP A 231 6.41 21.33 39.91
C ASP A 231 7.24 20.12 39.43
N SER A 232 8.16 19.61 40.26
CA SER A 232 8.98 18.44 39.90
C SER A 232 8.14 17.16 39.80
N SER A 233 7.15 16.99 40.68
CA SER A 233 6.24 15.84 40.67
C SER A 233 5.29 15.89 39.47
N SER A 234 4.71 17.05 39.16
CA SER A 234 3.84 17.20 37.98
C SER A 234 4.58 16.93 36.67
N VAL A 235 5.80 17.45 36.51
CA VAL A 235 6.64 17.17 35.33
C VAL A 235 6.97 15.67 35.22
N SER A 236 7.24 15.00 36.34
CA SER A 236 7.52 13.56 36.37
C SER A 236 6.27 12.74 36.00
N GLN A 237 5.09 13.16 36.46
CA GLN A 237 3.81 12.53 36.11
C GLN A 237 3.45 12.72 34.63
N ASP A 238 3.70 13.89 34.06
CA ASP A 238 3.45 14.18 32.64
C ASP A 238 4.38 13.39 31.72
N GLN A 239 5.66 13.22 32.10
CA GLN A 239 6.56 12.35 31.35
C GLN A 239 6.12 10.88 31.42
N ASN A 240 5.55 10.45 32.55
CA ASN A 240 5.05 9.10 32.75
C ASN A 240 3.79 8.81 31.94
N SER A 241 2.83 9.72 31.94
CA SER A 241 1.62 9.58 31.13
C SER A 241 2.00 9.41 29.66
N HIS A 242 2.95 10.21 29.18
CA HIS A 242 3.52 10.05 27.84
C HIS A 242 4.17 8.68 27.59
N LEU A 243 5.00 8.17 28.50
CA LEU A 243 5.66 6.87 28.34
C LEU A 243 4.67 5.69 28.41
N ARG A 244 3.63 5.80 29.25
CA ARG A 244 2.53 4.83 29.28
C ARG A 244 1.72 4.85 28.00
N ASP A 245 1.39 6.04 27.51
CA ASP A 245 0.66 6.21 26.25
C ASP A 245 1.47 5.64 25.08
N GLU A 246 2.79 5.86 25.04
CA GLU A 246 3.69 5.24 24.05
C GLU A 246 3.60 3.71 24.05
N LEU A 247 3.54 3.06 25.22
CA LEU A 247 3.40 1.62 25.35
C LEU A 247 2.01 1.11 24.99
N GLN A 248 0.96 1.87 25.31
CA GLN A 248 -0.42 1.51 24.98
C GLN A 248 -0.73 1.69 23.49
N GLU A 249 -0.13 2.69 22.84
CA GLU A 249 -0.20 2.91 21.39
C GLU A 249 0.45 1.79 20.55
N LEU A 250 1.22 0.88 21.18
CA LEU A 250 1.80 -0.26 20.49
C LEU A 250 0.77 -1.37 20.31
N HIS A 251 0.15 -1.38 19.12
CA HIS A 251 -0.72 -2.45 18.66
C HIS A 251 -0.12 -3.14 17.42
N PRO A 252 -0.42 -4.44 17.18
CA PRO A 252 -0.14 -5.08 15.91
C PRO A 252 -0.70 -4.26 14.73
N PHE A 253 -0.02 -4.27 13.59
CA PHE A 253 -0.35 -3.49 12.39
C PHE A 253 -0.17 -1.97 12.51
N THR A 254 0.44 -1.47 13.59
CA THR A 254 0.88 -0.07 13.68
C THR A 254 2.11 0.16 12.79
N PHE A 255 2.14 1.29 12.08
CA PHE A 255 3.24 1.64 11.17
C PHE A 255 4.21 2.61 11.84
N LEU A 256 5.52 2.30 11.77
CA LEU A 256 6.57 3.10 12.40
C LEU A 256 7.55 3.65 11.36
N THR A 257 7.99 4.89 11.56
CA THR A 257 9.13 5.48 10.84
C THR A 257 10.45 4.93 11.39
N GLU A 258 11.55 5.12 10.66
CA GLU A 258 12.86 4.60 11.11
C GLU A 258 13.35 5.25 12.41
N SER A 259 13.14 6.56 12.60
CA SER A 259 13.48 7.25 13.85
C SER A 259 12.69 6.70 15.04
N ARG A 260 11.35 6.69 14.91
CA ARG A 260 10.45 6.21 15.96
C ARG A 260 10.68 4.73 16.28
N TYR A 261 10.98 3.89 15.28
CA TYR A 261 11.35 2.49 15.51
C TYR A 261 12.64 2.37 16.32
N ARG A 262 13.67 3.16 16.04
CA ARG A 262 14.94 3.11 16.81
C ARG A 262 14.75 3.57 18.24
N GLU A 263 13.99 4.65 18.46
CA GLU A 263 13.63 5.15 19.79
C GLU A 263 12.87 4.10 20.59
N LEU A 264 11.79 3.57 20.03
CA LEU A 264 10.97 2.53 20.67
C LEU A 264 11.73 1.23 20.86
N LYS A 265 12.63 0.84 19.94
CA LYS A 265 13.44 -0.37 20.10
C LYS A 265 14.48 -0.21 21.22
N SER A 266 15.04 0.99 21.37
CA SER A 266 15.99 1.29 22.44
C SER A 266 15.33 1.23 23.83
N ARG A 267 14.07 1.69 23.95
CA ARG A 267 13.32 1.69 25.21
C ARG A 267 12.59 0.37 25.47
N TRP A 268 11.86 -0.12 24.47
CA TRP A 268 10.85 -1.17 24.57
C TRP A 268 11.13 -2.40 23.69
N GLY A 269 12.39 -2.66 23.33
CA GLY A 269 12.75 -3.72 22.38
C GLY A 269 12.31 -5.15 22.77
N GLN A 270 11.99 -5.40 24.04
CA GLN A 270 11.45 -6.68 24.51
C GLN A 270 9.92 -6.79 24.38
N VAL A 271 9.21 -5.66 24.29
CA VAL A 271 7.74 -5.60 24.34
C VAL A 271 7.11 -5.86 22.98
N PHE A 272 7.76 -5.41 21.91
CA PHE A 272 7.22 -5.53 20.56
C PHE A 272 8.27 -6.00 19.56
N ARG A 273 7.78 -6.66 18.51
CA ARG A 273 8.55 -6.98 17.32
C ARG A 273 7.99 -6.20 16.15
N ALA A 274 8.85 -5.49 15.44
CA ALA A 274 8.50 -4.83 14.19
C ALA A 274 9.54 -5.13 13.12
N ASP A 275 9.04 -5.49 11.95
CA ASP A 275 9.82 -5.93 10.79
C ASP A 275 9.40 -5.14 9.55
N MET A 276 10.16 -5.29 8.46
CA MET A 276 9.91 -4.64 7.17
C MET A 276 9.85 -5.64 6.01
N GLY A 277 9.34 -5.19 4.88
CA GLY A 277 9.31 -5.98 3.65
C GLY A 277 8.23 -7.05 3.66
N ALA A 278 8.36 -7.99 2.70
CA ALA A 278 7.43 -9.12 2.60
C ALA A 278 7.61 -10.15 3.73
N GLU A 279 8.77 -10.18 4.38
CA GLU A 279 9.04 -11.08 5.52
C GLU A 279 8.11 -10.78 6.72
N ALA A 280 7.89 -9.49 7.03
CA ALA A 280 6.96 -9.08 8.06
C ALA A 280 5.53 -9.59 7.80
N PHE A 281 5.07 -9.53 6.55
CA PHE A 281 3.76 -10.04 6.18
C PHE A 281 3.71 -11.57 6.19
N TYR A 282 4.81 -12.25 5.86
CA TYR A 282 4.87 -13.72 5.89
C TYR A 282 4.67 -14.23 7.31
N ASP A 283 5.37 -13.65 8.28
CA ASP A 283 5.25 -14.00 9.70
C ASP A 283 3.84 -13.74 10.24
N VAL A 284 3.23 -12.62 9.85
CA VAL A 284 1.86 -12.29 10.24
C VAL A 284 0.84 -13.25 9.63
N LEU A 285 0.95 -13.54 8.33
CA LEU A 285 0.01 -14.43 7.63
C LEU A 285 0.09 -15.86 8.16
N ARG A 286 1.29 -16.33 8.50
CA ARG A 286 1.51 -17.68 9.04
C ARG A 286 0.86 -17.89 10.41
N ARG A 287 0.74 -16.82 11.22
CA ARG A 287 0.08 -16.86 12.54
C ARG A 287 -1.42 -16.56 12.46
N LEU A 288 -1.94 -16.19 11.30
CA LEU A 288 -3.31 -15.74 11.14
C LEU A 288 -4.29 -16.92 11.22
N ASP A 289 -5.13 -16.92 12.24
CA ASP A 289 -6.25 -17.85 12.34
C ASP A 289 -7.45 -17.35 11.53
N LEU A 290 -7.74 -18.04 10.42
CA LEU A 290 -8.85 -17.71 9.53
C LEU A 290 -10.22 -18.03 10.15
N GLU A 291 -10.30 -18.98 11.08
CA GLU A 291 -11.57 -19.35 11.70
C GLU A 291 -12.03 -18.29 12.68
N LYS A 292 -11.12 -17.89 13.57
CA LYS A 292 -11.34 -16.78 14.50
C LYS A 292 -11.66 -15.49 13.76
N LEU A 293 -10.85 -15.13 12.75
CA LEU A 293 -11.10 -13.93 11.95
C LEU A 293 -12.46 -13.96 11.24
N SER A 294 -12.90 -15.13 10.76
CA SER A 294 -14.22 -15.29 10.14
C SER A 294 -15.35 -15.05 11.15
N ALA A 295 -15.23 -15.57 12.38
CA ALA A 295 -16.22 -15.38 13.44
C ALA A 295 -16.31 -13.91 13.88
N ASP A 296 -15.16 -13.25 14.03
CA ASP A 296 -15.06 -11.84 14.39
C ASP A 296 -15.73 -10.96 13.33
N LEU A 297 -15.45 -11.20 12.05
CA LEU A 297 -16.05 -10.46 10.94
C LEU A 297 -17.55 -10.70 10.81
N TRP A 298 -18.03 -11.92 11.06
CA TRP A 298 -19.47 -12.20 11.11
C TRP A 298 -20.16 -11.42 12.22
N THR A 299 -19.52 -11.32 13.38
CA THR A 299 -20.01 -10.53 14.52
C THR A 299 -20.05 -9.05 14.14
N GLU A 300 -18.97 -8.51 13.57
CA GLU A 300 -18.88 -7.11 13.13
C GLU A 300 -19.95 -6.75 12.09
N VAL A 301 -20.22 -7.65 11.13
CA VAL A 301 -21.26 -7.45 10.10
C VAL A 301 -22.67 -7.41 10.69
N ARG A 302 -22.93 -8.15 11.79
CA ARG A 302 -24.23 -8.21 12.46
C ARG A 302 -24.45 -7.06 13.44
N THR A 303 -23.42 -6.67 14.20
CA THR A 303 -23.52 -5.68 15.28
C THR A 303 -23.30 -4.24 14.80
N SER A 304 -22.51 -4.03 13.74
CA SER A 304 -22.19 -2.68 13.27
C SER A 304 -23.38 -1.97 12.64
N LYS A 305 -23.80 -0.85 13.26
CA LYS A 305 -24.83 0.07 12.72
C LYS A 305 -24.33 0.88 11.51
N SER A 306 -23.01 1.05 11.35
CA SER A 306 -22.45 1.84 10.24
C SER A 306 -22.44 1.06 8.92
N LYS A 307 -23.04 1.66 7.88
CA LYS A 307 -23.07 1.10 6.51
C LYS A 307 -21.67 0.91 5.92
N GLN A 308 -20.74 1.83 6.17
CA GLN A 308 -19.38 1.77 5.63
C GLN A 308 -18.56 0.64 6.27
N LYS A 309 -18.57 0.54 7.61
CA LYS A 309 -17.90 -0.55 8.34
C LYS A 309 -18.47 -1.91 7.93
N ARG A 310 -19.81 -2.03 7.87
CA ARG A 310 -20.48 -3.26 7.42
C ARG A 310 -20.08 -3.67 6.01
N LYS A 311 -20.00 -2.72 5.06
CA LYS A 311 -19.54 -2.99 3.69
C LYS A 311 -18.09 -3.49 3.68
N LYS A 312 -17.20 -2.84 4.44
CA LYS A 312 -15.78 -3.21 4.56
C LYS A 312 -15.62 -4.62 5.12
N ALA A 313 -16.28 -4.92 6.25
CA ALA A 313 -16.29 -6.22 6.89
C ALA A 313 -16.86 -7.30 5.95
N THR A 314 -17.95 -7.01 5.21
CA THR A 314 -18.52 -7.94 4.22
C THR A 314 -17.54 -8.27 3.09
N THR A 315 -16.86 -7.26 2.53
CA THR A 315 -15.85 -7.48 1.48
C THR A 315 -14.65 -8.28 1.96
N ARG A 316 -14.24 -8.06 3.22
CA ARG A 316 -13.14 -8.78 3.87
C ARG A 316 -13.54 -10.23 4.18
N LEU A 317 -14.72 -10.44 4.75
CA LEU A 317 -15.30 -11.75 5.03
C LEU A 317 -15.38 -12.61 3.75
N LYS A 318 -15.76 -12.02 2.62
CA LYS A 318 -15.77 -12.74 1.33
C LYS A 318 -14.40 -13.34 0.96
N VAL A 319 -13.32 -12.62 1.23
CA VAL A 319 -11.95 -13.11 0.98
C VAL A 319 -11.59 -14.21 1.97
N VAL A 320 -11.87 -14.02 3.26
CA VAL A 320 -11.61 -15.00 4.32
C VAL A 320 -12.36 -16.31 4.07
N GLU A 321 -13.65 -16.25 3.75
CA GLU A 321 -14.44 -17.44 3.40
C GLU A 321 -13.92 -18.13 2.14
N SER A 322 -13.43 -17.38 1.15
CA SER A 322 -12.84 -17.97 -0.05
C SER A 322 -11.56 -18.76 0.26
N PHE A 323 -10.73 -18.27 1.19
CA PHE A 323 -9.56 -19.03 1.68
C PHE A 323 -9.98 -20.27 2.46
N ARG A 324 -10.96 -20.14 3.37
CA ARG A 324 -11.48 -21.28 4.15
C ARG A 324 -12.06 -22.37 3.26
N ARG A 325 -12.88 -22.01 2.27
CA ARG A 325 -13.50 -22.98 1.34
C ARG A 325 -12.50 -23.65 0.41
N SER A 326 -11.42 -22.94 0.03
CA SER A 326 -10.42 -23.47 -0.91
C SER A 326 -9.30 -24.26 -0.25
N GLY A 327 -9.13 -24.17 1.09
CA GLY A 327 -8.02 -24.79 1.82
C GLY A 327 -6.65 -24.17 1.52
N ASN A 328 -6.60 -23.08 0.74
CA ASN A 328 -5.36 -22.39 0.43
C ASN A 328 -4.87 -21.61 1.65
N ARG A 329 -3.56 -21.65 1.89
CA ARG A 329 -2.96 -20.89 2.99
C ARG A 329 -2.66 -19.44 2.57
N PRO A 330 -2.98 -18.43 3.40
CA PRO A 330 -2.71 -17.04 3.07
C PRO A 330 -1.22 -16.73 2.84
N GLU A 331 -0.30 -17.41 3.54
CA GLU A 331 1.13 -17.17 3.39
C GLU A 331 1.66 -17.45 1.98
N TRP A 332 0.95 -18.24 1.15
CA TRP A 332 1.34 -18.54 -0.23
C TRP A 332 1.27 -17.33 -1.18
N MET A 333 0.64 -16.23 -0.76
CA MET A 333 0.74 -14.95 -1.48
C MET A 333 2.17 -14.38 -1.46
N ILE A 334 3.02 -14.89 -0.58
CA ILE A 334 4.42 -14.51 -0.44
C ILE A 334 5.29 -15.67 -0.90
N LEU A 335 6.05 -15.43 -1.96
CA LEU A 335 6.89 -16.42 -2.61
C LEU A 335 8.20 -16.55 -1.85
N THR A 336 8.50 -17.76 -1.40
CA THR A 336 9.84 -18.18 -0.97
C THR A 336 10.59 -18.85 -2.13
N VAL A 337 9.85 -19.52 -3.01
CA VAL A 337 10.35 -20.20 -4.20
C VAL A 337 9.66 -19.63 -5.43
N LEU A 338 10.46 -19.20 -6.42
CA LEU A 338 9.97 -18.63 -7.67
C LEU A 338 10.11 -19.64 -8.81
N PRO A 339 9.02 -20.10 -9.46
CA PRO A 339 9.11 -21.02 -10.59
C PRO A 339 9.74 -20.35 -11.83
N VAL A 340 10.47 -21.16 -12.60
CA VAL A 340 11.12 -20.75 -13.85
C VAL A 340 10.49 -21.51 -15.01
N ILE A 341 9.95 -20.77 -15.97
CA ILE A 341 9.33 -21.35 -17.16
C ILE A 341 10.36 -22.18 -17.98
N PRO A 342 9.93 -23.28 -18.62
CA PRO A 342 10.80 -24.12 -19.45
C PRO A 342 11.55 -23.33 -20.55
N PRO A 343 12.81 -23.66 -20.86
CA PRO A 343 13.64 -22.93 -21.83
C PRO A 343 13.02 -22.76 -23.22
N ASP A 344 12.30 -23.76 -23.73
CA ASP A 344 11.72 -23.70 -25.07
C ASP A 344 10.57 -22.69 -25.18
N LEU A 345 9.98 -22.29 -24.04
CA LEU A 345 8.98 -21.21 -23.99
C LEU A 345 9.64 -19.83 -23.92
N ARG A 346 10.96 -19.76 -23.72
CA ARG A 346 11.80 -18.54 -23.68
C ARG A 346 13.09 -18.72 -24.50
N PRO A 347 12.99 -19.03 -25.81
CA PRO A 347 14.13 -19.44 -26.61
C PRO A 347 15.19 -18.34 -26.76
N MET A 348 16.41 -18.79 -27.02
CA MET A 348 17.54 -17.97 -27.46
C MET A 348 17.91 -18.48 -28.85
N VAL A 349 17.68 -17.66 -29.87
CA VAL A 349 17.85 -18.03 -31.28
C VAL A 349 19.11 -17.38 -31.81
N PRO A 350 20.07 -18.15 -32.35
CA PRO A 350 21.22 -17.57 -33.05
C PRO A 350 20.74 -16.86 -34.32
N LEU A 351 21.32 -15.69 -34.60
CA LEU A 351 21.13 -14.93 -35.82
C LEU A 351 22.40 -15.00 -36.67
N ASP A 352 22.26 -14.75 -37.97
CA ASP A 352 23.40 -14.64 -38.88
C ASP A 352 24.38 -13.55 -38.39
N GLY A 353 25.68 -13.86 -38.43
CA GLY A 353 26.73 -12.98 -37.91
C GLY A 353 27.03 -13.13 -36.41
N GLY A 354 26.72 -14.29 -35.81
CA GLY A 354 27.14 -14.64 -34.44
C GLY A 354 26.40 -13.90 -33.32
N ARG A 355 25.35 -13.17 -33.65
CA ARG A 355 24.49 -12.49 -32.68
C ARG A 355 23.43 -13.45 -32.16
N PHE A 356 22.86 -13.17 -30.98
CA PHE A 356 21.77 -13.95 -30.42
C PHE A 356 20.55 -13.07 -30.14
N ALA A 357 19.38 -13.57 -30.52
CA ALA A 357 18.10 -13.01 -30.14
C ALA A 357 17.55 -13.78 -28.93
N THR A 358 17.34 -13.09 -27.81
CA THR A 358 16.80 -13.68 -26.58
C THR A 358 15.38 -13.17 -26.32
N SER A 359 14.52 -14.05 -25.78
CA SER A 359 13.25 -13.61 -25.19
C SER A 359 13.47 -12.59 -24.06
N ASP A 360 12.61 -11.57 -23.97
CA ASP A 360 12.64 -10.55 -22.90
C ASP A 360 12.60 -11.17 -21.50
N MET A 361 11.96 -12.34 -21.37
CA MET A 361 11.86 -13.08 -20.11
C MET A 361 13.23 -13.49 -19.58
N ASN A 362 14.18 -13.84 -20.46
CA ASN A 362 15.51 -14.26 -20.04
C ASN A 362 16.24 -13.10 -19.34
N ASP A 363 16.04 -11.87 -19.81
CA ASP A 363 16.58 -10.67 -19.16
C ASP A 363 15.95 -10.43 -17.78
N LEU A 364 14.63 -10.65 -17.64
CA LEU A 364 13.92 -10.51 -16.37
C LEU A 364 14.34 -11.58 -15.35
N TYR A 365 14.38 -12.86 -15.74
CA TYR A 365 14.88 -13.94 -14.88
C TYR A 365 16.33 -13.70 -14.46
N ARG A 366 17.20 -13.28 -15.39
CA ARG A 366 18.59 -12.96 -15.06
C ARG A 366 18.70 -11.84 -14.03
N ARG A 367 17.84 -10.81 -14.09
CA ARG A 367 17.82 -9.76 -13.05
C ARG A 367 17.48 -10.34 -11.69
N VAL A 368 16.44 -11.17 -11.60
CA VAL A 368 16.05 -11.83 -10.34
C VAL A 368 17.20 -12.67 -9.80
N ILE A 369 17.81 -13.52 -10.63
CA ILE A 369 18.93 -14.39 -10.22
C ILE A 369 20.12 -13.56 -9.73
N ASN A 370 20.51 -12.51 -10.46
CA ASN A 370 21.64 -11.66 -10.08
C ASN A 370 21.40 -10.94 -8.74
N ARG A 371 20.19 -10.40 -8.54
CA ARG A 371 19.80 -9.74 -7.28
C ARG A 371 19.74 -10.74 -6.12
N ASN A 372 19.20 -11.93 -6.36
CA ASN A 372 19.11 -12.99 -5.36
C ASN A 372 20.51 -13.47 -4.92
N ASN A 373 21.40 -13.75 -5.87
CA ASN A 373 22.76 -14.18 -5.58
C ASN A 373 23.58 -13.08 -4.90
N ARG A 374 23.39 -11.81 -5.28
CA ARG A 374 24.01 -10.67 -4.61
C ARG A 374 23.52 -10.56 -3.16
N LEU A 375 22.22 -10.72 -2.92
CA LEU A 375 21.65 -10.71 -1.57
C LEU A 375 22.21 -11.86 -0.71
N LYS A 376 22.31 -13.09 -1.25
CA LYS A 376 22.94 -14.23 -0.53
C LYS A 376 24.37 -13.89 -0.08
N ARG A 377 25.18 -13.36 -0.99
CA ARG A 377 26.56 -12.93 -0.67
C ARG A 377 26.61 -11.82 0.37
N LEU A 378 25.70 -10.85 0.31
CA LEU A 378 25.66 -9.76 1.31
C LEU A 378 25.29 -10.27 2.71
N LEU A 379 24.42 -11.28 2.79
CA LEU A 379 24.08 -11.94 4.05
C LEU A 379 25.25 -12.75 4.60
N GLU A 380 25.97 -13.48 3.74
CA GLU A 380 27.18 -14.24 4.11
C GLU A 380 28.30 -13.33 4.63
N LEU A 381 28.45 -12.14 4.05
CA LEU A 381 29.46 -11.15 4.46
C LEU A 381 29.05 -10.32 5.68
N GLY A 382 27.83 -10.48 6.21
CA GLY A 382 27.33 -9.67 7.33
C GLY A 382 27.22 -8.18 6.98
N ALA A 383 26.85 -7.83 5.75
CA ALA A 383 26.77 -6.45 5.31
C ALA A 383 25.76 -5.63 6.13
N PRO A 384 25.96 -4.30 6.30
CA PRO A 384 25.04 -3.45 7.05
C PRO A 384 23.59 -3.52 6.56
N ASP A 385 22.65 -3.44 7.50
CA ASP A 385 21.20 -3.52 7.29
C ASP A 385 20.68 -2.65 6.15
N VAL A 386 21.19 -1.43 6.00
CA VAL A 386 20.76 -0.49 4.96
C VAL A 386 21.01 -1.06 3.56
N ILE A 387 22.16 -1.70 3.35
CA ILE A 387 22.54 -2.31 2.07
C ILE A 387 21.67 -3.55 1.81
N VAL A 388 21.47 -4.38 2.84
CA VAL A 388 20.62 -5.58 2.76
C VAL A 388 19.19 -5.20 2.41
N ARG A 389 18.61 -4.18 3.08
CA ARG A 389 17.25 -3.69 2.82
C ARG A 389 17.09 -3.18 1.39
N ASN A 390 18.07 -2.42 0.89
CA ASN A 390 18.02 -1.94 -0.49
C ASN A 390 18.09 -3.10 -1.49
N GLU A 391 18.92 -4.12 -1.25
CA GLU A 391 18.99 -5.30 -2.14
C GLU A 391 17.71 -6.16 -2.04
N LYS A 392 17.11 -6.32 -0.84
CA LYS A 392 15.79 -6.95 -0.67
C LYS A 392 14.70 -6.19 -1.46
N ARG A 393 14.68 -4.85 -1.40
CA ARG A 393 13.78 -4.00 -2.20
C ARG A 393 13.99 -4.21 -3.70
N MET A 394 15.25 -4.23 -4.15
CA MET A 394 15.57 -4.45 -5.56
C MET A 394 15.18 -5.84 -6.05
N LEU A 395 15.27 -6.86 -5.20
CA LEU A 395 14.80 -8.22 -5.52
C LEU A 395 13.28 -8.25 -5.66
N GLN A 396 12.54 -7.62 -4.74
CA GLN A 396 11.08 -7.47 -4.84
C GLN A 396 10.68 -6.81 -6.16
N GLU A 397 11.33 -5.69 -6.53
CA GLU A 397 11.08 -4.99 -7.80
C GLU A 397 11.42 -5.85 -9.04
N ALA A 398 12.47 -6.67 -8.96
CA ALA A 398 12.85 -7.57 -10.05
C ALA A 398 11.81 -8.68 -10.27
N VAL A 399 11.28 -9.27 -9.19
CA VAL A 399 10.22 -10.29 -9.27
C VAL A 399 8.91 -9.66 -9.73
N ASP A 400 8.58 -8.47 -9.24
CA ASP A 400 7.44 -7.68 -9.70
C ASP A 400 7.50 -7.47 -11.22
N SER A 401 8.66 -7.03 -11.73
CA SER A 401 8.88 -6.82 -13.16
C SER A 401 8.80 -8.10 -13.99
N LEU A 402 9.21 -9.25 -13.43
CA LEU A 402 9.10 -10.54 -14.09
C LEU A 402 7.64 -10.96 -14.26
N ILE A 403 6.83 -10.79 -13.20
CA ILE A 403 5.43 -11.21 -13.18
C ILE A 403 4.55 -10.21 -13.95
N ASP A 404 4.65 -8.92 -13.66
CA ASP A 404 3.89 -7.85 -14.30
C ASP A 404 4.69 -6.53 -14.35
N ASN A 405 5.31 -6.26 -15.50
CA ASN A 405 6.18 -5.09 -15.72
C ASN A 405 5.41 -3.76 -15.94
N SER A 406 4.07 -3.80 -15.97
CA SER A 406 3.26 -2.63 -16.36
C SER A 406 3.02 -1.62 -15.22
N GLN A 407 3.25 -2.02 -13.95
CA GLN A 407 2.69 -1.32 -12.78
C GLN A 407 3.67 -0.44 -11.99
N ARG A 408 4.99 -0.71 -11.96
CA ARG A 408 6.00 0.10 -11.22
C ARG A 408 7.40 -0.16 -11.74
N GLY A 409 8.20 0.91 -11.82
CA GLY A 409 9.64 0.80 -12.07
C GLY A 409 9.94 0.02 -13.34
N LYS A 410 9.34 0.43 -14.46
CA LYS A 410 9.36 -0.30 -15.74
C LYS A 410 10.77 -0.80 -16.06
N ALA A 411 10.93 -2.11 -16.10
CA ALA A 411 12.15 -2.74 -16.54
C ALA A 411 12.34 -2.46 -18.04
N LEU A 412 13.26 -1.55 -18.34
CA LEU A 412 13.67 -1.22 -19.70
C LEU A 412 14.71 -2.21 -20.21
N SER A 413 14.71 -2.45 -21.52
CA SER A 413 15.77 -3.20 -22.20
C SER A 413 17.14 -2.55 -21.98
N ARG A 414 18.23 -3.33 -22.12
CA ARG A 414 19.61 -2.83 -22.00
C ARG A 414 19.93 -1.64 -22.90
N ARG A 415 19.26 -1.54 -24.07
CA ARG A 415 19.40 -0.42 -25.00
C ARG A 415 18.47 0.77 -24.67
N GLY A 416 17.77 0.74 -23.53
CA GLY A 416 16.95 1.82 -22.99
C GLY A 416 15.62 2.11 -23.69
N ARG A 417 15.45 1.72 -24.95
CA ARG A 417 14.32 2.18 -25.79
C ARG A 417 12.99 1.43 -25.64
N ARG A 418 13.00 0.21 -25.08
CA ARG A 418 11.82 -0.68 -25.08
C ARG A 418 11.58 -1.33 -23.73
N GLU A 419 10.32 -1.35 -23.30
CA GLU A 419 9.85 -2.10 -22.12
C GLU A 419 9.91 -3.62 -22.37
N LEU A 420 10.45 -4.35 -21.41
CA LEU A 420 10.50 -5.81 -21.45
C LEU A 420 9.11 -6.40 -21.21
N LYS A 421 8.74 -7.43 -21.98
CA LYS A 421 7.47 -8.14 -21.77
C LYS A 421 7.55 -9.11 -20.59
N SER A 422 6.62 -8.99 -19.66
CA SER A 422 6.48 -9.84 -18.48
C SER A 422 5.67 -11.12 -18.75
N LEU A 423 5.59 -12.01 -17.76
CA LEU A 423 4.73 -13.20 -17.81
C LEU A 423 3.25 -12.83 -18.02
N SER A 424 2.78 -11.78 -17.35
CA SER A 424 1.41 -11.27 -17.53
C SER A 424 1.14 -10.79 -18.97
N ASP A 425 2.11 -10.13 -19.59
CA ASP A 425 2.00 -9.61 -20.95
C ASP A 425 1.96 -10.71 -22.01
N MET A 426 2.52 -11.89 -21.70
CA MET A 426 2.40 -13.05 -22.57
C MET A 426 0.96 -13.57 -22.63
N LEU A 427 0.17 -13.37 -21.58
CA LEU A 427 -1.21 -13.82 -21.51
C LEU A 427 -2.18 -12.75 -22.04
N LYS A 428 -1.94 -11.49 -21.67
CA LYS A 428 -2.86 -10.36 -21.93
C LYS A 428 -2.70 -9.77 -23.34
N GLY A 429 -3.73 -9.03 -23.76
CA GLY A 429 -3.71 -8.22 -24.99
C GLY A 429 -3.90 -9.00 -26.30
N LYS A 430 -3.93 -8.26 -27.43
CA LYS A 430 -4.15 -8.84 -28.78
C LYS A 430 -3.02 -9.79 -29.20
N LYS A 431 -1.79 -9.51 -28.78
CA LYS A 431 -0.59 -10.33 -29.07
C LYS A 431 -0.36 -11.45 -28.04
N GLY A 432 -1.17 -11.52 -26.98
CA GLY A 432 -1.07 -12.52 -25.93
C GLY A 432 -1.55 -13.91 -26.38
N ARG A 433 -1.20 -14.92 -25.58
CA ARG A 433 -1.45 -16.34 -25.87
C ARG A 433 -2.94 -16.65 -26.06
N PHE A 434 -3.82 -16.11 -25.21
CA PHE A 434 -5.25 -16.40 -25.31
C PHE A 434 -5.83 -15.97 -26.67
N ARG A 435 -5.61 -14.72 -27.09
CA ARG A 435 -6.21 -14.20 -28.32
C ARG A 435 -5.50 -14.68 -29.59
N ARG A 436 -4.17 -14.69 -29.59
CA ARG A 436 -3.38 -14.95 -30.80
C ARG A 436 -3.02 -16.42 -31.03
N ASN A 437 -2.96 -17.23 -29.97
CA ASN A 437 -2.46 -18.60 -30.06
C ASN A 437 -3.49 -19.66 -29.66
N LEU A 438 -4.50 -19.32 -28.86
CA LEU A 438 -5.58 -20.25 -28.51
C LEU A 438 -6.80 -20.06 -29.41
N LEU A 439 -7.34 -18.85 -29.49
CA LEU A 439 -8.53 -18.55 -30.32
C LEU A 439 -8.22 -18.50 -31.82
N GLY A 440 -7.11 -17.87 -32.20
CA GLY A 440 -6.59 -17.90 -33.56
C GLY A 440 -5.34 -18.77 -33.63
N LYS A 441 -5.20 -19.58 -34.69
CA LYS A 441 -3.98 -20.34 -34.98
C LYS A 441 -3.71 -20.30 -36.47
N ARG A 442 -2.44 -20.44 -36.83
CA ARG A 442 -2.08 -20.82 -38.21
C ARG A 442 -2.44 -22.29 -38.37
N VAL A 443 -3.06 -22.61 -39.50
CA VAL A 443 -3.54 -23.94 -39.80
C VAL A 443 -2.84 -24.45 -41.06
N ASP A 444 -2.48 -25.72 -41.05
CA ASP A 444 -2.00 -26.41 -42.24
C ASP A 444 -3.18 -26.65 -43.21
N TYR A 445 -2.89 -27.16 -44.42
CA TYR A 445 -3.91 -27.41 -45.45
C TYR A 445 -4.74 -26.17 -45.79
N SER A 446 -4.06 -25.02 -45.86
CA SER A 446 -4.67 -23.75 -46.21
C SER A 446 -3.83 -22.99 -47.23
N GLY A 447 -4.51 -22.21 -48.06
CA GLY A 447 -3.92 -21.40 -49.13
C GLY A 447 -4.58 -20.03 -49.19
N ARG A 448 -4.00 -19.11 -49.95
CA ARG A 448 -4.61 -17.81 -50.25
C ARG A 448 -4.24 -17.40 -51.66
N SER A 449 -5.21 -16.88 -52.40
CA SER A 449 -4.96 -16.20 -53.67
C SER A 449 -5.97 -15.09 -53.91
N VAL A 450 -5.71 -14.29 -54.94
CA VAL A 450 -6.62 -13.26 -55.47
C VAL A 450 -7.85 -13.94 -56.06
N ILE A 451 -9.01 -13.32 -55.89
CA ILE A 451 -10.26 -13.79 -56.48
C ILE A 451 -10.57 -13.09 -57.80
N VAL A 452 -11.17 -13.83 -58.72
CA VAL A 452 -11.71 -13.35 -59.99
C VAL A 452 -13.14 -13.87 -60.17
N VAL A 453 -13.91 -13.21 -61.02
CA VAL A 453 -15.29 -13.61 -61.28
C VAL A 453 -15.34 -14.91 -62.09
N GLY A 454 -16.21 -15.84 -61.70
CA GLY A 454 -16.49 -17.08 -62.44
C GLY A 454 -17.98 -17.20 -62.78
N PRO A 455 -18.49 -16.49 -63.81
CA PRO A 455 -19.92 -16.45 -64.12
C PRO A 455 -20.49 -17.82 -64.56
N GLN A 456 -19.65 -18.69 -65.12
CA GLN A 456 -20.02 -20.05 -65.57
C GLN A 456 -20.16 -21.07 -64.43
N LEU A 457 -19.74 -20.71 -63.21
CA LEU A 457 -19.80 -21.60 -62.06
C LEU A 457 -21.23 -21.74 -61.54
N LYS A 458 -21.58 -22.90 -60.98
CA LYS A 458 -22.81 -23.03 -60.19
C LYS A 458 -22.60 -22.40 -58.81
N LEU A 459 -23.69 -22.03 -58.13
CA LEU A 459 -23.63 -21.35 -56.82
C LEU A 459 -22.77 -22.09 -55.78
N TYR A 460 -22.81 -23.42 -55.79
CA TYR A 460 -22.05 -24.30 -54.89
C TYR A 460 -20.63 -24.63 -55.36
N GLN A 461 -20.17 -24.09 -56.49
CA GLN A 461 -18.87 -24.39 -57.07
C GLN A 461 -17.91 -23.21 -56.92
N CYS A 462 -16.62 -23.50 -56.85
CA CYS A 462 -15.56 -22.49 -56.96
C CYS A 462 -14.44 -23.00 -57.85
N GLY A 463 -13.81 -22.12 -58.63
CA GLY A 463 -12.63 -22.48 -59.40
C GLY A 463 -11.37 -22.39 -58.54
N LEU A 464 -10.65 -23.50 -58.40
CA LEU A 464 -9.41 -23.60 -57.65
C LEU A 464 -8.21 -23.83 -58.61
N PRO A 465 -7.16 -23.00 -58.55
CA PRO A 465 -5.96 -23.18 -59.35
C PRO A 465 -5.33 -24.56 -59.18
N LYS A 466 -4.94 -25.21 -60.28
CA LYS A 466 -4.30 -26.53 -60.27
C LYS A 466 -3.08 -26.61 -59.34
N SER A 467 -2.21 -25.60 -59.38
CA SER A 467 -1.00 -25.54 -58.53
C SER A 467 -1.33 -25.46 -57.03
N MET A 468 -2.32 -24.64 -56.66
CA MET A 468 -2.79 -24.52 -55.29
C MET A 468 -3.47 -25.82 -54.83
N ALA A 469 -4.35 -26.38 -55.65
CA ALA A 469 -5.06 -27.60 -55.34
C ALA A 469 -4.09 -28.78 -55.13
N LEU A 470 -3.06 -28.89 -55.98
CA LEU A 470 -2.04 -29.93 -55.85
C LEU A 470 -1.33 -29.89 -54.49
N GLU A 471 -0.99 -28.69 -53.99
CA GLU A 471 -0.32 -28.57 -52.69
C GLU A 471 -1.29 -28.81 -51.52
N LEU A 472 -2.52 -28.29 -51.61
CA LEU A 472 -3.55 -28.47 -50.58
C LEU A 472 -3.98 -29.93 -50.41
N PHE A 473 -4.09 -30.67 -51.51
CA PHE A 473 -4.53 -32.07 -51.52
C PHE A 473 -3.36 -33.06 -51.60
N ARG A 474 -2.11 -32.60 -51.45
CA ARG A 474 -0.89 -33.39 -51.66
C ARG A 474 -0.90 -34.77 -50.99
N PRO A 475 -1.27 -34.95 -49.71
CA PRO A 475 -1.27 -36.28 -49.10
C PRO A 475 -2.31 -37.24 -49.69
N PHE A 476 -3.46 -36.71 -50.12
CA PHE A 476 -4.52 -37.50 -50.74
C PHE A 476 -4.11 -37.96 -52.14
N VAL A 477 -3.50 -37.07 -52.92
CA VAL A 477 -2.92 -37.40 -54.24
C VAL A 477 -1.85 -38.48 -54.11
N ILE A 478 -0.95 -38.36 -53.13
CA ILE A 478 0.07 -39.37 -52.85
C ILE A 478 -0.57 -40.74 -52.55
N SER A 479 -1.60 -40.76 -51.70
CA SER A 479 -2.30 -41.99 -51.34
C SER A 479 -2.94 -42.66 -52.56
N ARG A 480 -3.58 -41.87 -53.43
CA ARG A 480 -4.25 -42.37 -54.64
C ARG A 480 -3.27 -42.81 -55.73
N LEU A 481 -2.16 -42.12 -55.91
CA LEU A 481 -1.08 -42.53 -56.85
C LEU A 481 -0.49 -43.90 -56.47
N VAL A 482 -0.39 -44.20 -55.18
CA VAL A 482 0.05 -45.53 -54.71
C VAL A 482 -1.06 -46.57 -54.89
N ALA A 483 -2.32 -46.22 -54.60
CA ALA A 483 -3.46 -47.12 -54.76
C ALA A 483 -3.67 -47.56 -56.22
N HIS A 484 -3.54 -46.62 -57.17
CA HIS A 484 -3.63 -46.88 -58.62
C HIS A 484 -2.35 -47.50 -59.21
N SER A 485 -1.37 -47.85 -58.39
CA SER A 485 -0.09 -48.44 -58.81
C SER A 485 0.76 -47.57 -59.77
N TYR A 486 0.48 -46.28 -59.89
CA TYR A 486 1.34 -45.32 -60.61
C TYR A 486 2.69 -45.12 -59.91
N ALA A 487 2.72 -45.25 -58.58
CA ALA A 487 3.94 -45.19 -57.79
C ALA A 487 4.04 -46.36 -56.81
N ALA A 488 5.20 -47.03 -56.77
CA ALA A 488 5.43 -48.16 -55.87
C ALA A 488 5.49 -47.77 -54.37
N ASN A 489 5.85 -46.53 -54.05
CA ASN A 489 5.95 -46.07 -52.66
C ASN A 489 5.68 -44.57 -52.52
N VAL A 490 5.44 -44.13 -51.27
CA VAL A 490 5.16 -42.72 -50.90
C VAL A 490 6.27 -41.77 -51.38
N LYS A 491 7.54 -42.19 -51.32
CA LYS A 491 8.68 -41.37 -51.79
C LYS A 491 8.70 -41.21 -53.32
N GLY A 492 8.33 -42.26 -54.04
CA GLY A 492 8.16 -42.26 -55.50
C GLY A 492 7.01 -41.36 -55.92
N ALA A 493 5.87 -41.46 -55.23
CA ALA A 493 4.73 -40.57 -55.46
C ALA A 493 5.08 -39.09 -55.23
N ARG A 494 5.89 -38.76 -54.20
CA ARG A 494 6.41 -37.39 -54.02
C ARG A 494 7.23 -36.90 -55.21
N ARG A 495 8.12 -37.74 -55.75
CA ARG A 495 8.89 -37.39 -56.96
C ARG A 495 8.02 -37.23 -58.21
N PHE A 496 6.93 -38.00 -58.33
CA PHE A 496 5.96 -37.84 -59.42
C PHE A 496 5.28 -36.47 -59.37
N ILE A 497 4.88 -36.03 -58.16
CA ILE A 497 4.30 -34.71 -57.93
C ILE A 497 5.31 -33.60 -58.21
N GLU A 498 6.56 -33.72 -57.72
CA GLU A 498 7.61 -32.71 -57.98
C GLU A 498 7.96 -32.56 -59.47
N ARG A 499 7.78 -33.62 -60.26
CA ARG A 499 8.02 -33.62 -61.72
C ARG A 499 6.81 -33.18 -62.55
N ASN A 500 5.68 -32.83 -61.91
CA ASN A 500 4.43 -32.41 -62.58
C ASN A 500 3.98 -33.36 -63.71
N ARG A 501 4.03 -34.67 -63.43
CA ARG A 501 3.60 -35.70 -64.40
C ARG A 501 2.09 -35.62 -64.67
N PRO A 502 1.62 -35.91 -65.90
CA PRO A 502 0.21 -35.76 -66.28
C PRO A 502 -0.74 -36.63 -65.43
N GLU A 503 -0.31 -37.83 -65.04
CA GLU A 503 -1.07 -38.76 -64.21
C GLU A 503 -1.44 -38.16 -62.84
N VAL A 504 -0.66 -37.19 -62.35
CA VAL A 504 -0.93 -36.50 -61.09
C VAL A 504 -2.21 -35.65 -61.19
N TYR A 505 -2.47 -35.03 -62.34
CA TYR A 505 -3.64 -34.17 -62.53
C TYR A 505 -4.93 -34.98 -62.70
N GLU A 506 -4.85 -36.16 -63.32
CA GLU A 506 -5.96 -37.10 -63.39
C GLU A 506 -6.39 -37.55 -61.98
N VAL A 507 -5.43 -37.97 -61.17
CA VAL A 507 -5.68 -38.35 -59.78
C VAL A 507 -6.17 -37.17 -58.94
N LEU A 508 -5.62 -35.97 -59.17
CA LEU A 508 -6.07 -34.75 -58.48
C LEU A 508 -7.54 -34.46 -58.76
N GLU A 509 -8.01 -34.63 -59.99
CA GLU A 509 -9.41 -34.42 -60.35
C GLU A 509 -10.35 -35.42 -59.65
N GLU A 510 -9.93 -36.67 -59.49
CA GLU A 510 -10.68 -37.67 -58.72
C GLU A 510 -10.79 -37.27 -57.24
N VAL A 511 -9.67 -36.91 -56.61
CA VAL A 511 -9.59 -36.57 -55.18
C VAL A 511 -10.41 -35.33 -54.82
N ILE A 512 -10.45 -34.34 -55.71
CA ILE A 512 -11.12 -33.05 -55.50
C ILE A 512 -12.64 -33.21 -55.43
N LYS A 513 -13.22 -34.15 -56.18
CA LYS A 513 -14.67 -34.42 -56.17
C LYS A 513 -15.16 -34.96 -54.82
N GLU A 514 -14.29 -35.62 -54.06
CA GLU A 514 -14.66 -36.22 -52.78
C GLU A 514 -14.89 -35.18 -51.67
N ARG A 515 -14.28 -33.99 -51.76
CA ARG A 515 -14.17 -33.05 -50.63
C ARG A 515 -14.43 -31.60 -51.04
N PRO A 516 -15.38 -30.90 -50.38
CA PRO A 516 -15.53 -29.47 -50.58
C PRO A 516 -14.36 -28.70 -49.95
N VAL A 517 -14.17 -27.46 -50.35
CA VAL A 517 -13.22 -26.51 -49.75
C VAL A 517 -13.98 -25.37 -49.08
N LEU A 518 -13.40 -24.80 -48.03
CA LEU A 518 -13.95 -23.62 -47.36
C LEU A 518 -13.25 -22.37 -47.88
N LEU A 519 -14.01 -21.42 -48.40
CA LEU A 519 -13.52 -20.09 -48.75
C LEU A 519 -13.83 -19.11 -47.63
N ASN A 520 -12.85 -18.27 -47.30
CA ASN A 520 -12.98 -17.25 -46.26
C ASN A 520 -12.34 -15.94 -46.71
N ARG A 521 -13.07 -14.82 -46.54
CA ARG A 521 -12.54 -13.47 -46.71
C ARG A 521 -12.45 -12.75 -45.37
N ALA A 522 -11.29 -12.15 -45.10
CA ALA A 522 -11.10 -11.32 -43.92
C ALA A 522 -11.44 -9.85 -44.24
N PRO A 523 -12.12 -9.10 -43.35
CA PRO A 523 -12.60 -9.50 -42.03
C PRO A 523 -13.90 -10.34 -42.07
N THR A 524 -13.95 -11.43 -41.30
CA THR A 524 -15.15 -12.26 -41.17
C THR A 524 -16.12 -11.63 -40.16
N LEU A 525 -17.14 -10.91 -40.65
CA LEU A 525 -18.11 -10.20 -39.80
C LEU A 525 -19.25 -11.10 -39.29
N HIS A 526 -19.63 -12.08 -40.08
CA HIS A 526 -20.69 -13.04 -39.77
C HIS A 526 -20.37 -14.41 -40.36
N ARG A 527 -21.13 -15.45 -40.00
CA ARG A 527 -20.85 -16.84 -40.42
C ARG A 527 -20.74 -17.01 -41.94
N LEU A 528 -21.52 -16.25 -42.73
CA LEU A 528 -21.50 -16.34 -44.19
C LEU A 528 -20.20 -15.82 -44.84
N GLY A 529 -19.31 -15.19 -44.06
CA GLY A 529 -17.95 -14.88 -44.51
C GLY A 529 -17.06 -16.11 -44.60
N ILE A 530 -17.56 -17.30 -44.23
CA ILE A 530 -16.96 -18.60 -44.52
C ILE A 530 -18.03 -19.51 -45.10
N GLN A 531 -17.84 -19.98 -46.34
CA GLN A 531 -18.76 -20.93 -46.97
C GLN A 531 -17.98 -22.08 -47.63
N ALA A 532 -18.66 -23.21 -47.77
CA ALA A 532 -18.14 -24.37 -48.47
C ALA A 532 -18.54 -24.34 -49.94
N PHE A 533 -17.61 -24.76 -50.79
CA PHE A 533 -17.77 -24.88 -52.23
C PHE A 533 -17.17 -26.19 -52.72
N GLU A 534 -17.70 -26.72 -53.81
CA GLU A 534 -17.10 -27.82 -54.55
C GLU A 534 -16.03 -27.25 -55.50
N PRO A 535 -14.76 -27.62 -55.30
CA PRO A 535 -13.68 -27.12 -56.14
C PRO A 535 -13.74 -27.71 -57.56
N ILE A 536 -13.62 -26.83 -58.55
CA ILE A 536 -13.36 -27.17 -59.95
C ILE A 536 -11.92 -26.76 -60.27
N LEU A 537 -11.16 -27.64 -60.90
CA LEU A 537 -9.81 -27.32 -61.34
C LEU A 537 -9.83 -26.32 -62.48
N ILE A 538 -9.12 -25.20 -62.30
CA ILE A 538 -8.95 -24.17 -63.33
C ILE A 538 -7.48 -23.91 -63.62
N GLU A 539 -7.23 -23.42 -64.83
CA GLU A 539 -5.91 -22.89 -65.20
C GLU A 539 -5.70 -21.49 -64.60
N GLY A 540 -4.43 -21.12 -64.43
CA GLY A 540 -4.03 -19.85 -63.83
C GLY A 540 -3.76 -19.94 -62.33
N SER A 541 -3.76 -18.79 -61.66
CA SER A 541 -3.36 -18.67 -60.23
C SER A 541 -4.43 -18.02 -59.34
N ALA A 542 -5.50 -17.48 -59.93
CA ALA A 542 -6.58 -16.80 -59.20
C ALA A 542 -7.73 -17.76 -58.91
N ILE A 543 -8.42 -17.58 -57.79
CA ILE A 543 -9.60 -18.35 -57.41
C ILE A 543 -10.82 -17.76 -58.12
N GLN A 544 -11.59 -18.58 -58.83
CA GLN A 544 -12.86 -18.11 -59.40
C GLN A 544 -13.98 -18.22 -58.35
N LEU A 545 -14.66 -17.11 -58.11
CA LEU A 545 -15.79 -17.02 -57.19
C LEU A 545 -17.08 -16.72 -57.95
N HIS A 546 -18.16 -17.35 -57.52
CA HIS A 546 -19.49 -17.09 -58.07
C HIS A 546 -19.94 -15.64 -57.76
N PRO A 547 -20.45 -14.86 -58.73
CA PRO A 547 -20.78 -13.45 -58.51
C PRO A 547 -21.85 -13.23 -57.43
N LEU A 548 -22.86 -14.10 -57.33
CA LEU A 548 -23.93 -13.96 -56.33
C LEU A 548 -23.48 -14.15 -54.85
N VAL A 549 -22.34 -14.77 -54.57
CA VAL A 549 -21.86 -14.91 -53.18
C VAL A 549 -20.99 -13.73 -52.72
N THR A 550 -20.62 -12.83 -53.63
CA THR A 550 -19.76 -11.67 -53.33
C THR A 550 -20.34 -10.78 -52.24
N THR A 551 -21.67 -10.58 -52.23
CA THR A 551 -22.39 -9.83 -51.19
C THR A 551 -22.18 -10.42 -49.80
N ALA A 552 -22.23 -11.75 -49.67
CA ALA A 552 -22.02 -12.45 -48.42
C ALA A 552 -20.58 -12.35 -47.90
N PHE A 553 -19.59 -12.31 -48.79
CA PHE A 553 -18.20 -12.10 -48.40
C PHE A 553 -17.81 -10.62 -48.28
N ASN A 554 -18.73 -9.72 -48.66
CA ASN A 554 -18.46 -8.31 -48.93
C ASN A 554 -17.23 -8.14 -49.86
N ALA A 555 -17.10 -9.02 -50.84
CA ALA A 555 -15.95 -9.16 -51.72
C ALA A 555 -16.14 -8.37 -53.02
N ASP A 556 -15.05 -7.78 -53.50
CA ASP A 556 -14.93 -7.21 -54.84
C ASP A 556 -13.80 -7.90 -55.61
N PHE A 557 -13.58 -7.47 -56.86
CA PHE A 557 -12.61 -8.09 -57.77
C PHE A 557 -11.47 -7.13 -58.15
N ASP A 558 -11.08 -6.22 -57.23
CA ASP A 558 -10.06 -5.18 -57.45
C ASP A 558 -8.65 -5.59 -56.95
N GLY A 559 -8.48 -6.84 -56.50
CA GLY A 559 -7.26 -7.35 -55.88
C GLY A 559 -7.49 -8.07 -54.55
N ASP A 560 -8.74 -8.10 -54.10
CA ASP A 560 -9.24 -8.89 -52.98
C ASP A 560 -8.72 -10.34 -52.96
N GLN A 561 -8.43 -10.83 -51.75
CA GLN A 561 -7.87 -12.18 -51.54
C GLN A 561 -8.76 -13.01 -50.62
N MET A 562 -8.91 -14.29 -50.96
CA MET A 562 -9.60 -15.27 -50.12
C MET A 562 -8.67 -16.39 -49.68
N ALA A 563 -8.86 -16.84 -48.44
CA ALA A 563 -8.23 -18.01 -47.90
C ALA A 563 -9.06 -19.26 -48.22
N VAL A 564 -8.36 -20.35 -48.55
CA VAL A 564 -8.92 -21.67 -48.81
C VAL A 564 -8.52 -22.59 -47.66
N HIS A 565 -9.45 -23.39 -47.16
CA HIS A 565 -9.17 -24.43 -46.17
C HIS A 565 -9.76 -25.77 -46.60
N VAL A 566 -8.99 -26.85 -46.44
CA VAL A 566 -9.46 -28.20 -46.79
C VAL A 566 -9.90 -28.96 -45.53
N PRO A 567 -11.18 -29.38 -45.43
CA PRO A 567 -11.64 -30.27 -44.37
C PRO A 567 -11.07 -31.68 -44.53
N LEU A 568 -10.40 -32.18 -43.48
CA LEU A 568 -9.70 -33.47 -43.53
C LEU A 568 -10.53 -34.64 -42.97
N SER A 569 -11.20 -34.45 -41.82
CA SER A 569 -12.01 -35.53 -41.25
C SER A 569 -13.34 -35.67 -41.99
N GLU A 570 -13.89 -36.87 -42.03
CA GLU A 570 -15.21 -37.11 -42.65
C GLU A 570 -16.31 -36.29 -41.99
N LYS A 571 -16.23 -36.09 -40.67
CA LYS A 571 -17.14 -35.21 -39.92
C LYS A 571 -17.07 -33.77 -40.43
N ALA A 572 -15.87 -33.22 -40.63
CA ALA A 572 -15.70 -31.87 -41.16
C ALA A 572 -16.17 -31.75 -42.61
N VAL A 573 -15.94 -32.78 -43.44
CA VAL A 573 -16.44 -32.84 -44.82
C VAL A 573 -17.97 -32.85 -44.84
N ARG A 574 -18.60 -33.65 -43.96
CA ARG A 574 -20.05 -33.70 -43.81
C ARG A 574 -20.59 -32.35 -43.36
N GLU A 575 -20.02 -31.74 -42.32
CA GLU A 575 -20.40 -30.40 -41.84
C GLU A 575 -20.31 -29.36 -42.96
N ALA A 576 -19.24 -29.39 -43.76
CA ALA A 576 -19.09 -28.49 -44.90
C ALA A 576 -20.23 -28.65 -45.93
N ARG A 577 -20.56 -29.89 -46.32
CA ARG A 577 -21.66 -30.18 -47.28
C ARG A 577 -23.06 -29.94 -46.70
N THR A 578 -23.26 -30.22 -45.41
CA THR A 578 -24.60 -30.13 -44.80
C THR A 578 -24.93 -28.74 -44.31
N LEU A 579 -23.98 -28.04 -43.70
CA LEU A 579 -24.21 -26.78 -42.99
C LEU A 579 -23.63 -25.57 -43.72
N MET A 580 -22.45 -25.69 -44.33
CA MET A 580 -21.69 -24.53 -44.83
C MET A 580 -21.78 -24.31 -46.34
N LEU A 581 -22.36 -25.24 -47.09
CA LEU A 581 -22.48 -25.15 -48.55
C LEU A 581 -23.20 -23.86 -48.94
N SER A 582 -22.67 -23.12 -49.91
CA SER A 582 -23.22 -21.81 -50.31
C SER A 582 -24.67 -21.91 -50.76
N SER A 583 -25.06 -22.98 -51.47
CA SER A 583 -26.45 -23.22 -51.91
C SER A 583 -27.45 -23.44 -50.77
N LYS A 584 -26.99 -23.76 -49.56
CA LYS A 584 -27.84 -23.90 -48.37
C LYS A 584 -27.93 -22.61 -47.55
N ASN A 585 -27.06 -21.65 -47.82
CA ASN A 585 -26.91 -20.44 -47.03
C ASN A 585 -27.32 -19.20 -47.83
N LEU A 586 -28.57 -19.22 -48.32
CA LEU A 586 -29.13 -18.17 -49.19
C LEU A 586 -29.67 -16.96 -48.40
N LEU A 587 -29.94 -17.14 -47.11
CA LEU A 587 -30.57 -16.14 -46.26
C LEU A 587 -29.58 -15.58 -45.23
N LYS A 588 -29.73 -14.29 -44.94
CA LYS A 588 -29.07 -13.65 -43.81
C LYS A 588 -29.58 -14.27 -42.49
N PRO A 589 -28.69 -14.65 -41.56
CA PRO A 589 -29.10 -15.22 -40.29
C PRO A 589 -29.77 -14.21 -39.33
N ALA A 590 -29.68 -12.91 -39.61
CA ALA A 590 -30.14 -11.86 -38.71
C ALA A 590 -31.63 -11.52 -38.88
N ASP A 591 -32.08 -11.37 -40.14
CA ASP A 591 -33.41 -10.91 -40.53
C ASP A 591 -34.15 -11.90 -41.45
N GLY A 592 -33.45 -12.91 -42.00
CA GLY A 592 -34.03 -13.89 -42.92
C GLY A 592 -34.14 -13.40 -44.37
N GLU A 593 -33.63 -12.21 -44.69
CA GLU A 593 -33.64 -11.70 -46.07
C GLU A 593 -32.68 -12.50 -46.96
N PRO A 594 -32.98 -12.65 -48.26
CA PRO A 594 -32.05 -13.24 -49.20
C PRO A 594 -30.78 -12.38 -49.32
N ILE A 595 -29.62 -13.00 -49.06
CA ILE A 595 -28.32 -12.34 -49.25
C ILE A 595 -27.81 -12.52 -50.69
N ILE A 596 -28.24 -13.60 -51.33
CA ILE A 596 -27.85 -14.03 -52.68
C ILE A 596 -28.87 -13.48 -53.66
N SER A 597 -28.86 -12.16 -53.82
CA SER A 597 -29.71 -11.44 -54.78
C SER A 597 -28.89 -11.03 -56.01
N PRO A 598 -29.47 -11.04 -57.22
CA PRO A 598 -28.86 -10.43 -58.39
C PRO A 598 -28.44 -9.00 -58.07
N GLY A 599 -27.22 -8.64 -58.46
CA GLY A 599 -26.67 -7.30 -58.27
C GLY A 599 -26.06 -6.77 -59.56
N LYS A 600 -25.99 -5.44 -59.68
CA LYS A 600 -25.35 -4.72 -60.80
C LYS A 600 -25.82 -5.26 -62.16
N ASP A 601 -24.92 -5.85 -62.94
CA ASP A 601 -25.13 -6.31 -64.31
C ASP A 601 -26.31 -7.28 -64.43
N MET A 602 -26.52 -8.17 -63.44
CA MET A 602 -27.66 -9.10 -63.46
C MET A 602 -28.99 -8.37 -63.33
N VAL A 603 -29.06 -7.32 -62.50
CA VAL A 603 -30.27 -6.52 -62.34
C VAL A 603 -30.52 -5.69 -63.59
N LEU A 604 -29.46 -5.11 -64.18
CA LEU A 604 -29.57 -4.36 -65.42
C LEU A 604 -30.07 -5.24 -66.57
N GLY A 605 -29.56 -6.47 -66.69
CA GLY A 605 -30.00 -7.42 -67.71
C GLY A 605 -31.48 -7.80 -67.56
N VAL A 606 -31.92 -8.16 -66.35
CA VAL A 606 -33.34 -8.46 -66.08
C VAL A 606 -34.21 -7.23 -66.29
N TYR A 607 -33.79 -6.07 -65.78
CA TYR A 607 -34.51 -4.81 -65.97
C TYR A 607 -34.67 -4.47 -67.44
N TYR A 608 -33.60 -4.57 -68.23
CA TYR A 608 -33.65 -4.36 -69.67
C TYR A 608 -34.60 -5.35 -70.33
N LEU A 609 -34.55 -6.63 -69.99
CA LEU A 609 -35.47 -7.65 -70.55
C LEU A 609 -36.94 -7.40 -70.21
N THR A 610 -37.25 -6.83 -69.05
CA THR A 610 -38.63 -6.64 -68.57
C THR A 610 -39.12 -5.19 -68.64
N MET A 611 -38.36 -4.29 -69.25
CA MET A 611 -38.74 -2.88 -69.36
C MET A 611 -39.81 -2.74 -70.45
N GLU A 612 -40.90 -2.03 -70.14
CA GLU A 612 -41.87 -1.62 -71.15
C GLU A 612 -41.30 -0.44 -71.94
N ASP A 613 -41.12 -0.61 -73.25
CA ASP A 613 -40.77 0.48 -74.16
C ASP A 613 -42.03 0.94 -74.90
N ASN A 614 -42.47 2.18 -74.65
CA ASN A 614 -43.68 2.75 -75.24
C ASN A 614 -43.46 3.26 -76.68
N ARG A 615 -42.32 2.94 -77.29
CA ARG A 615 -42.05 3.24 -78.70
C ARG A 615 -42.71 2.17 -79.56
N SER A 616 -43.00 2.52 -80.82
CA SER A 616 -43.52 1.52 -81.75
C SER A 616 -42.37 0.65 -82.22
N HIS A 617 -42.45 -0.65 -81.94
CA HIS A 617 -41.48 -1.65 -82.35
C HIS A 617 -42.04 -2.49 -83.50
N LYS A 618 -41.14 -3.14 -84.25
CA LYS A 618 -41.53 -3.97 -85.38
C LYS A 618 -42.21 -5.23 -84.85
N GLY A 619 -43.52 -5.36 -85.08
CA GLY A 619 -44.29 -6.54 -84.69
C GLY A 619 -45.25 -6.32 -83.50
N ASP A 620 -45.41 -5.08 -83.04
CA ASP A 620 -46.32 -4.72 -81.94
C ASP A 620 -47.73 -5.27 -82.16
N GLY A 621 -48.30 -5.88 -81.11
CA GLY A 621 -49.68 -6.38 -81.10
C GLY A 621 -49.91 -7.71 -81.84
N ARG A 622 -48.85 -8.42 -82.24
CA ARG A 622 -48.95 -9.82 -82.71
C ARG A 622 -49.26 -10.76 -81.54
N ALA A 623 -50.19 -11.69 -81.78
CA ALA A 623 -50.45 -12.80 -80.87
C ALA A 623 -49.70 -14.04 -81.35
N PHE A 624 -49.02 -14.73 -80.43
CA PHE A 624 -48.27 -15.95 -80.67
C PHE A 624 -48.94 -17.14 -79.96
N ALA A 625 -48.81 -18.34 -80.51
CA ALA A 625 -49.39 -19.56 -79.97
C ALA A 625 -48.57 -20.12 -78.79
N ASP A 626 -47.24 -20.04 -78.86
CA ASP A 626 -46.32 -20.51 -77.81
C ASP A 626 -45.01 -19.69 -77.77
N ILE A 627 -44.15 -19.98 -76.79
CA ILE A 627 -42.85 -19.30 -76.60
C ILE A 627 -41.88 -19.66 -77.74
N ASP A 628 -41.97 -20.86 -78.30
CA ASP A 628 -41.08 -21.31 -79.37
C ASP A 628 -41.33 -20.51 -80.67
N GLU A 629 -42.59 -20.15 -80.95
CA GLU A 629 -42.98 -19.26 -82.05
C GLU A 629 -42.45 -17.83 -81.84
N VAL A 630 -42.47 -17.33 -80.59
CA VAL A 630 -41.89 -16.02 -80.24
C VAL A 630 -40.38 -16.03 -80.46
N ASP A 631 -39.68 -17.05 -79.99
CA ASP A 631 -38.23 -17.20 -80.16
C ASP A 631 -37.86 -17.29 -81.65
N LEU A 632 -38.63 -18.04 -82.44
CA LEU A 632 -38.44 -18.12 -83.90
C LEU A 632 -38.68 -16.75 -84.56
N ALA A 633 -39.75 -16.06 -84.19
CA ALA A 633 -40.06 -14.73 -84.72
C ALA A 633 -38.98 -13.69 -84.36
N TYR A 634 -38.42 -13.78 -83.14
CA TYR A 634 -37.31 -12.94 -82.68
C TYR A 634 -36.02 -13.24 -83.47
N GLN A 635 -35.67 -14.52 -83.64
CA GLN A 635 -34.51 -14.95 -84.44
C GLN A 635 -34.62 -14.56 -85.91
N LEU A 636 -35.84 -14.54 -86.46
CA LEU A 636 -36.13 -14.07 -87.81
C LEU A 636 -36.24 -12.53 -87.91
N GLU A 637 -35.92 -11.81 -86.84
CA GLU A 637 -35.98 -10.34 -86.75
C GLU A 637 -37.36 -9.77 -87.14
N GLN A 638 -38.42 -10.54 -86.90
CA GLN A 638 -39.80 -10.11 -87.11
C GLN A 638 -40.41 -9.42 -85.89
N VAL A 639 -39.85 -9.69 -84.71
CA VAL A 639 -40.12 -8.98 -83.45
C VAL A 639 -38.82 -8.57 -82.78
N GLU A 640 -38.83 -7.46 -82.08
CA GLU A 640 -37.76 -6.98 -81.20
C GLU A 640 -37.97 -7.47 -79.74
N LEU A 641 -37.02 -7.21 -78.85
CA LEU A 641 -37.05 -7.68 -77.46
C LEU A 641 -38.18 -7.02 -76.62
N HIS A 642 -38.60 -5.81 -76.98
CA HIS A 642 -39.57 -4.98 -76.24
C HIS A 642 -40.93 -4.83 -76.96
N THR A 643 -41.21 -5.73 -77.89
CA THR A 643 -42.38 -5.71 -78.80
C THR A 643 -43.61 -6.38 -78.22
#